data_AF-A0A0D9YCF6-F1
#
_entry.id   AF-A0A0D9YCF6-F1
#
_cell.length_a   1.000
_cell.length_b   1.000
_cell.length_c   1.000
_cell.angle_alpha   90.00
_cell.angle_beta   90.00
_cell.angle_gamma   90.00
#
_symmetry.space_group_name_H-M   'P 1'
#
loop_
_entity.id
_entity.type
_entity.pdbx_description
1 polymer ?
#
loop_
_entity_poly.entity_id
_entity_poly.type
_entity_poly.pdbx_seq_one_letter_code
_entity_poly.pdbx_strand_id
1 'polypeptide(L)'
;MARWGAARMAACGPWGRNRRVGAGDAFEASEVRRDGRSRMMPACGPWGAGYGGGDPALERELSRDGSHYSISSAILPSLGARSNRRIKLRRFIISPYDRRYRIWETFLIVLVVYSAWVSPFEFGFIPKPTGALATADNVVNAFFAVDIILTFFVAYLDKMSYMLEDDPKKIAWRYSTTWLVLDVASTIPSEFARRILPSKLRSYGFFNMLRLWRLRRVSSLFSRLEKDRHFNYFWVRCAKLICVTLFAVHCAACFYYLLADRYPVPTSTWIGNYMADFHERSLWIRYVTSVYWSITTLTTVGYGDLHAENTREMIFNIFYMLFNLGLTAYLIGNMTNLVVHGTSRTRNYRDTIQAATSFGVRNQLPPRLQDQMISHISLKYRTDSEGLQQQEILDSLPKAIKSSISQYLFFHLVQNVYLFQGVSNDLIFQLVSEMKAEYFPPREDVILQNEAPTDFYILVSGSVVIQVAKSGEVVGEIGVLCYRPQLFTVRTRSLCQLLRLNRTAFLSIVQSNVGDGTIIMNNLIQFLKEQKENSVMAGVVKEIESMLARGNLDLPITLCFAVTRGDDFLLHQLLKRGMDPNESDNDGHTALHIAASKGNEQCVRLLLEYGADPNARDSEGKVPLWEALCEKHAAVVQLLVEGGADLSSGDTGLYACIAVEESDTELLNDIIHYGGDVNRARRDGTTALHRAVCDGNVQMAELLLEHGADIDKQDGNGWTPRALAEQQGHDDIQLLFRSRKATASGHHHVPSSTTTRVAPAAAAASLIGRFNSEPMMKNMIHEDADLPSRVLPEKLRRKRVTFQNSLFGVISSSQAQRETDHPLSRGGLAATGSPNPSSGSRNAVIRVTISCPEKGNTAGKLVLLPQTLDMLLELGAKKFDFAPTKVLTVEGAEVDEVELIRDGDHLVLVSDEWDAEKMKCKS
;
A
#
# COMPACT_ATOMS: atom_id res chain seq x y z
N MET A 1 -16.79 -35.02 52.33
CA MET A 1 -16.63 -33.59 52.68
C MET A 1 -15.59 -33.01 51.72
N ALA A 2 -15.68 -31.78 51.20
CA ALA A 2 -16.78 -30.80 51.22
C ALA A 2 -16.79 -29.95 49.91
N ARG A 3 -17.92 -29.30 49.64
CA ARG A 3 -18.26 -28.59 48.39
C ARG A 3 -17.26 -27.49 47.97
N TRP A 4 -16.87 -27.47 46.69
CA TRP A 4 -16.88 -26.31 45.78
C TRP A 4 -17.19 -26.85 44.37
N GLY A 5 -17.94 -26.21 43.47
CA GLY A 5 -18.64 -24.92 43.59
C GLY A 5 -19.19 -24.41 42.24
N ALA A 6 -19.79 -25.27 41.42
CA ALA A 6 -20.09 -24.96 40.02
C ALA A 6 -21.34 -24.06 39.83
N ALA A 7 -21.10 -22.76 39.59
CA ALA A 7 -22.07 -21.77 39.12
C ALA A 7 -21.32 -20.56 38.54
N ARG A 8 -21.81 -19.79 37.56
CA ARG A 8 -22.94 -19.97 36.62
C ARG A 8 -22.67 -19.03 35.44
N MET A 9 -22.64 -19.52 34.19
CA MET A 9 -22.92 -18.65 33.04
C MET A 9 -24.42 -18.72 32.76
N ALA A 10 -25.10 -17.59 32.97
CA ALA A 10 -26.51 -17.39 32.69
C ALA A 10 -26.73 -15.88 32.42
N ALA A 11 -27.61 -15.44 31.53
CA ALA A 11 -28.51 -16.22 30.67
C ALA A 11 -28.65 -15.58 29.28
N CYS A 12 -28.89 -16.41 28.27
CA CYS A 12 -29.60 -15.98 27.08
C CYS A 12 -31.09 -16.27 27.31
N GLY A 13 -31.93 -15.23 27.32
CA GLY A 13 -33.37 -15.32 27.63
C GLY A 13 -34.24 -15.70 26.42
N PRO A 14 -35.45 -16.28 26.60
CA PRO A 14 -36.03 -17.11 25.54
C PRO A 14 -37.40 -16.67 24.98
N TRP A 15 -37.64 -17.12 23.74
CA TRP A 15 -38.93 -17.51 23.15
C TRP A 15 -40.07 -16.47 22.95
N GLY A 16 -40.45 -16.31 21.68
CA GLY A 16 -41.82 -16.00 21.26
C GLY A 16 -42.20 -16.89 20.08
N ARG A 17 -43.36 -17.59 20.11
CA ARG A 17 -43.75 -18.58 19.10
C ARG A 17 -45.26 -18.57 18.81
N ASN A 18 -45.68 -17.89 17.74
CA ASN A 18 -46.95 -18.02 17.00
C ASN A 18 -46.95 -16.94 15.88
N ARG A 19 -47.70 -17.03 14.77
CA ARG A 19 -48.84 -17.89 14.34
C ARG A 19 -48.70 -18.21 12.83
N ARG A 20 -49.50 -19.13 12.28
CA ARG A 20 -49.66 -19.33 10.82
C ARG A 20 -50.94 -18.65 10.29
N VAL A 21 -50.82 -17.83 9.24
CA VAL A 21 -51.78 -17.56 8.14
C VAL A 21 -50.91 -17.03 6.96
N GLY A 22 -51.15 -17.29 5.68
CA GLY A 22 -52.18 -18.12 5.06
C GLY A 22 -52.64 -17.64 3.67
N ALA A 23 -51.70 -17.35 2.77
CA ALA A 23 -51.86 -17.11 1.33
C ALA A 23 -50.45 -17.18 0.68
N GLY A 24 -50.25 -17.47 -0.61
CA GLY A 24 -51.22 -17.72 -1.67
C GLY A 24 -51.09 -16.72 -2.81
N ASP A 25 -50.20 -17.02 -3.78
CA ASP A 25 -50.48 -16.99 -5.23
C ASP A 25 -49.19 -17.19 -6.05
N ALA A 26 -49.33 -17.64 -7.30
CA ALA A 26 -48.23 -17.88 -8.23
C ALA A 26 -48.67 -17.58 -9.68
N PHE A 27 -47.81 -16.86 -10.40
CA PHE A 27 -47.78 -16.69 -11.86
C PHE A 27 -46.29 -16.56 -12.22
N GLU A 28 -45.63 -17.32 -13.10
CA GLU A 28 -45.98 -18.03 -14.36
C GLU A 28 -45.67 -17.22 -15.64
N ALA A 29 -44.97 -17.89 -16.57
CA ALA A 29 -44.59 -17.46 -17.92
C ALA A 29 -43.58 -16.28 -18.03
N SER A 30 -42.81 -16.13 -19.12
CA SER A 30 -42.81 -16.87 -20.40
C SER A 30 -41.41 -17.10 -20.98
N GLU A 31 -41.19 -18.24 -21.65
CA GLU A 31 -40.04 -18.53 -22.52
C GLU A 31 -40.40 -18.25 -23.99
N VAL A 32 -39.57 -17.51 -24.75
CA VAL A 32 -39.77 -17.31 -26.21
C VAL A 32 -38.44 -17.46 -26.95
N ARG A 33 -38.45 -18.28 -28.02
CA ARG A 33 -37.31 -18.51 -28.92
C ARG A 33 -37.45 -17.69 -30.22
N ARG A 34 -36.32 -17.16 -30.70
CA ARG A 34 -35.75 -17.28 -32.07
C ARG A 34 -34.48 -16.41 -32.12
N ASP A 35 -33.31 -16.90 -32.52
CA ASP A 35 -32.92 -17.49 -33.82
C ASP A 35 -32.86 -16.42 -34.93
N GLY A 36 -31.68 -16.24 -35.52
CA GLY A 36 -31.35 -15.04 -36.31
C GLY A 36 -29.84 -14.90 -36.61
N ARG A 37 -29.31 -15.74 -37.49
CA ARG A 37 -27.90 -15.74 -37.89
C ARG A 37 -27.69 -14.92 -39.17
N SER A 38 -26.84 -13.88 -39.13
CA SER A 38 -26.33 -13.23 -40.34
C SER A 38 -24.82 -12.95 -40.24
N ARG A 39 -24.15 -12.78 -41.38
CA ARG A 39 -22.71 -12.56 -41.53
C ARG A 39 -22.47 -11.26 -42.27
N MET A 40 -21.48 -10.45 -41.85
CA MET A 40 -20.66 -9.71 -42.81
C MET A 40 -19.28 -9.30 -42.26
N MET A 41 -18.27 -9.79 -42.96
CA MET A 41 -16.80 -9.53 -43.01
C MET A 41 -16.43 -9.86 -44.49
N PRO A 42 -15.34 -9.36 -45.12
CA PRO A 42 -14.04 -8.89 -44.60
C PRO A 42 -13.91 -7.35 -44.73
N ALA A 43 -12.80 -6.63 -44.97
CA ALA A 43 -11.42 -6.92 -45.43
C ALA A 43 -10.41 -5.86 -44.86
N CYS A 44 -9.10 -6.10 -44.75
CA CYS A 44 -8.03 -6.09 -45.79
C CYS A 44 -7.96 -4.77 -46.60
N GLY A 45 -6.85 -4.02 -46.70
CA GLY A 45 -5.47 -4.19 -46.17
C GLY A 45 -4.49 -4.91 -47.12
N PRO A 46 -3.25 -4.40 -47.30
CA PRO A 46 -2.09 -5.18 -47.78
C PRO A 46 -0.85 -5.08 -46.84
N TRP A 47 -0.27 -6.19 -46.34
CA TRP A 47 0.94 -6.91 -46.83
C TRP A 47 2.28 -6.19 -46.48
N GLY A 48 3.42 -6.81 -46.14
CA GLY A 48 3.90 -8.20 -45.96
C GLY A 48 5.46 -8.18 -45.81
N ALA A 49 6.23 -9.21 -45.42
CA ALA A 49 5.96 -10.60 -45.01
C ALA A 49 7.19 -11.23 -44.28
N GLY A 50 7.02 -12.42 -43.67
CA GLY A 50 8.11 -13.26 -43.10
C GLY A 50 8.40 -13.03 -41.60
N TYR A 51 8.79 -14.02 -40.79
CA TYR A 51 9.05 -15.45 -41.03
C TYR A 51 8.88 -16.26 -39.71
N GLY A 52 8.56 -17.56 -39.79
CA GLY A 52 8.67 -18.52 -38.68
C GLY A 52 7.36 -18.91 -37.98
N GLY A 53 6.96 -20.19 -38.12
CA GLY A 53 5.76 -20.74 -37.47
C GLY A 53 6.03 -21.34 -36.08
N GLY A 54 5.00 -21.40 -35.25
CA GLY A 54 5.00 -22.07 -33.94
C GLY A 54 3.89 -23.12 -33.82
N ASP A 55 4.15 -24.21 -33.10
CA ASP A 55 3.25 -25.37 -33.02
C ASP A 55 1.92 -25.09 -32.29
N PRO A 56 0.75 -25.42 -32.89
CA PRO A 56 -0.58 -25.26 -32.27
C PRO A 56 -0.88 -26.30 -31.17
N ALA A 57 0.15 -26.98 -30.66
CA ALA A 57 0.09 -27.83 -29.49
C ALA A 57 0.22 -27.02 -28.18
N LEU A 58 0.99 -25.92 -28.19
CA LEU A 58 1.38 -25.21 -26.97
C LEU A 58 0.22 -24.50 -26.27
N GLU A 59 -0.71 -23.91 -27.03
CA GLU A 59 -1.89 -23.21 -26.47
C GLU A 59 -2.86 -24.17 -25.77
N ARG A 60 -2.95 -25.44 -26.21
CA ARG A 60 -3.87 -26.43 -25.64
C ARG A 60 -3.41 -27.02 -24.30
N GLU A 61 -2.15 -26.84 -23.91
CA GLU A 61 -1.68 -27.16 -22.55
C GLU A 61 -1.87 -26.00 -21.56
N LEU A 62 -1.94 -24.75 -22.04
CA LEU A 62 -2.06 -23.56 -21.17
C LEU A 62 -3.43 -23.44 -20.50
N SER A 63 -4.49 -23.99 -21.11
CA SER A 63 -5.88 -23.83 -20.65
C SER A 63 -6.35 -24.86 -19.63
N ARG A 64 -5.47 -25.67 -19.01
CA ARG A 64 -5.89 -26.88 -18.25
C ARG A 64 -5.34 -27.07 -16.84
N ASP A 65 -4.46 -26.20 -16.33
CA ASP A 65 -3.96 -26.26 -14.94
C ASP A 65 -4.34 -24.99 -14.16
N GLY A 66 -5.10 -25.16 -13.07
CA GLY A 66 -5.52 -24.06 -12.21
C GLY A 66 -4.50 -23.68 -11.14
N SER A 67 -4.60 -22.45 -10.62
CA SER A 67 -3.86 -21.91 -9.46
C SER A 67 -2.33 -21.73 -9.62
N HIS A 68 -1.93 -20.90 -10.59
CA HIS A 68 -0.54 -20.46 -10.81
C HIS A 68 0.14 -19.70 -9.63
N TYR A 69 -0.56 -19.45 -8.52
CA TYR A 69 -0.13 -18.54 -7.43
C TYR A 69 0.30 -19.24 -6.12
N SER A 70 0.51 -20.56 -6.12
CA SER A 70 0.97 -21.30 -4.92
C SER A 70 2.50 -21.25 -4.73
N ILE A 71 3.01 -20.05 -4.38
CA ILE A 71 4.44 -19.78 -4.13
C ILE A 71 5.06 -20.77 -3.12
N SER A 72 4.27 -21.32 -2.19
CA SER A 72 4.68 -22.37 -1.24
C SER A 72 5.17 -23.69 -1.87
N SER A 73 5.04 -23.87 -3.20
CA SER A 73 5.66 -24.98 -3.93
C SER A 73 6.42 -24.57 -5.20
N ALA A 74 6.60 -23.26 -5.43
CA ALA A 74 7.44 -22.73 -6.48
C ALA A 74 8.87 -22.51 -5.96
N ILE A 75 9.86 -22.98 -6.71
CA ILE A 75 11.27 -22.66 -6.42
C ILE A 75 11.52 -21.22 -6.85
N LEU A 76 12.10 -20.42 -5.96
CA LEU A 76 12.48 -19.05 -6.27
C LEU A 76 13.61 -19.07 -7.32
N PRO A 77 13.46 -18.40 -8.48
CA PRO A 77 14.56 -18.26 -9.42
C PRO A 77 15.69 -17.43 -8.79
N SER A 78 16.94 -17.70 -9.16
CA SER A 78 18.06 -16.86 -8.74
C SER A 78 17.93 -15.45 -9.32
N LEU A 79 18.44 -14.46 -8.57
CA LEU A 79 18.34 -13.05 -8.94
C LEU A 79 18.96 -12.81 -10.32
N GLY A 80 18.18 -12.27 -11.27
CA GLY A 80 18.62 -12.03 -12.66
C GLY A 80 18.54 -13.24 -13.61
N ALA A 81 18.01 -14.39 -13.19
CA ALA A 81 17.86 -15.55 -14.06
C ALA A 81 16.86 -15.31 -15.22
N ARG A 82 17.33 -15.42 -16.47
CA ARG A 82 16.55 -15.12 -17.70
C ARG A 82 15.43 -16.12 -18.04
N SER A 83 15.06 -17.07 -17.19
CA SER A 83 13.93 -17.96 -17.51
C SER A 83 13.22 -18.60 -16.30
N ASN A 84 11.92 -18.29 -16.15
CA ASN A 84 10.95 -19.17 -15.48
C ASN A 84 10.57 -20.37 -16.37
N ARG A 85 11.57 -21.13 -16.84
CA ARG A 85 11.30 -22.43 -17.47
C ARG A 85 10.78 -23.37 -16.39
N ARG A 86 9.57 -23.91 -16.55
CA ARG A 86 9.10 -25.09 -15.79
C ARG A 86 10.22 -26.12 -15.83
N ILE A 87 10.73 -26.55 -14.67
CA ILE A 87 11.92 -27.42 -14.59
C ILE A 87 11.57 -28.76 -15.21
N LYS A 88 11.95 -28.96 -16.48
CA LYS A 88 11.80 -30.22 -17.21
C LYS A 88 12.88 -31.19 -16.70
N LEU A 89 12.58 -31.82 -15.57
CA LEU A 89 13.38 -32.93 -15.01
C LEU A 89 13.65 -33.98 -16.08
N ARG A 90 14.81 -34.63 -16.00
CA ARG A 90 15.16 -35.77 -16.87
C ARG A 90 14.06 -36.85 -16.86
N ARG A 91 13.91 -37.52 -18.00
CA ARG A 91 13.02 -38.67 -18.17
C ARG A 91 13.31 -39.71 -17.07
N PHE A 92 12.27 -40.19 -16.41
CA PHE A 92 12.30 -41.08 -15.23
C PHE A 92 12.70 -40.45 -13.88
N ILE A 93 12.86 -39.13 -13.77
CA ILE A 93 12.98 -38.44 -12.48
C ILE A 93 11.63 -37.82 -12.07
N ILE A 94 11.26 -38.01 -10.80
CA ILE A 94 10.01 -37.57 -10.18
C ILE A 94 10.26 -36.28 -9.39
N SER A 95 9.32 -35.33 -9.43
CA SER A 95 9.42 -34.12 -8.61
C SER A 95 8.96 -34.42 -7.18
N PRO A 96 9.69 -33.99 -6.14
CA PRO A 96 9.23 -34.14 -4.74
C PRO A 96 7.96 -33.33 -4.46
N TYR A 97 7.60 -32.40 -5.35
CA TYR A 97 6.36 -31.61 -5.27
C TYR A 97 5.17 -32.26 -5.99
N ASP A 98 5.34 -33.36 -6.72
CA ASP A 98 4.27 -34.01 -7.50
C ASP A 98 3.12 -34.51 -6.60
N ARG A 99 1.87 -34.26 -7.01
CA ARG A 99 0.68 -34.70 -6.25
C ARG A 99 0.69 -36.21 -5.98
N ARG A 100 1.10 -37.01 -6.97
CA ARG A 100 1.20 -38.48 -6.85
C ARG A 100 2.24 -38.90 -5.81
N TYR A 101 3.41 -38.26 -5.81
CA TYR A 101 4.46 -38.54 -4.84
C TYR A 101 4.08 -38.11 -3.42
N ARG A 102 3.45 -36.94 -3.24
CA ARG A 102 2.92 -36.51 -1.93
C ARG A 102 1.86 -37.50 -1.37
N ILE A 103 0.97 -38.01 -2.21
CA ILE A 103 -0.02 -39.03 -1.80
C ILE A 103 0.69 -40.32 -1.35
N TRP A 104 1.74 -40.74 -2.06
CA TRP A 104 2.57 -41.88 -1.67
C TRP A 104 3.31 -41.65 -0.34
N GLU A 105 3.93 -40.48 -0.12
CA GLU A 105 4.52 -40.10 1.17
C GLU A 105 3.49 -40.17 2.31
N THR A 106 2.28 -39.64 2.10
CA THR A 106 1.20 -39.64 3.09
C THR A 106 0.70 -41.05 3.40
N PHE A 107 0.56 -41.91 2.38
CA PHE A 107 0.24 -43.32 2.56
C PHE A 107 1.32 -44.05 3.38
N LEU A 108 2.59 -43.87 3.05
CA LEU A 108 3.70 -44.45 3.81
C LEU A 108 3.73 -43.97 5.27
N ILE A 109 3.40 -42.70 5.54
CA ILE A 109 3.31 -42.18 6.91
C ILE A 109 2.29 -42.96 7.75
N VAL A 110 1.13 -43.35 7.18
CA VAL A 110 0.15 -44.20 7.88
C VAL A 110 0.77 -45.57 8.20
N LEU A 111 1.50 -46.16 7.25
CA LEU A 111 2.23 -47.42 7.48
C LEU A 111 3.37 -47.27 8.51
N VAL A 112 4.00 -46.09 8.63
CA VAL A 112 4.98 -45.81 9.69
C VAL A 112 4.31 -45.76 11.06
N VAL A 113 3.16 -45.11 11.20
CA VAL A 113 2.42 -45.04 12.47
C VAL A 113 1.98 -46.44 12.92
N TYR A 114 1.43 -47.25 12.01
CA TYR A 114 1.15 -48.67 12.24
C TYR A 114 2.41 -49.43 12.68
N SER A 115 3.49 -49.35 11.89
CA SER A 115 4.75 -50.06 12.15
C SER A 115 5.39 -49.65 13.48
N ALA A 116 5.23 -48.38 13.90
CA ALA A 116 5.77 -47.87 15.15
C ALA A 116 4.98 -48.34 16.38
N TRP A 117 3.67 -48.52 16.27
CA TRP A 117 2.83 -49.06 17.35
C TRP A 117 2.91 -50.59 17.45
N VAL A 118 3.02 -51.29 16.32
CA VAL A 118 3.10 -52.76 16.30
C VAL A 118 4.47 -53.28 16.77
N SER A 119 5.58 -52.61 16.43
CA SER A 119 6.91 -53.16 16.73
C SER A 119 7.20 -53.35 18.23
N PRO A 120 6.93 -52.37 19.14
CA PRO A 120 7.08 -52.54 20.58
C PRO A 120 6.06 -53.54 21.16
N PHE A 121 4.82 -53.53 20.66
CA PHE A 121 3.80 -54.48 21.07
C PHE A 121 4.19 -55.93 20.77
N GLU A 122 4.69 -56.23 19.56
CA GLU A 122 5.26 -57.55 19.24
C GLU A 122 6.46 -57.88 20.13
N PHE A 123 7.35 -56.92 20.35
CA PHE A 123 8.57 -57.08 21.15
C PHE A 123 8.29 -57.49 22.59
N GLY A 124 7.23 -56.91 23.18
CA GLY A 124 6.75 -57.21 24.53
C GLY A 124 5.87 -58.45 24.63
N PHE A 125 4.77 -58.50 23.87
CA PHE A 125 3.65 -59.41 24.14
C PHE A 125 3.54 -60.62 23.19
N ILE A 126 4.27 -60.65 22.06
CA ILE A 126 4.09 -61.68 21.02
C ILE A 126 5.41 -62.41 20.72
N PRO A 127 5.71 -63.54 21.39
CA PRO A 127 6.96 -64.25 21.19
C PRO A 127 7.13 -64.88 19.79
N LYS A 128 6.00 -65.15 19.09
CA LYS A 128 5.94 -65.61 17.70
C LYS A 128 4.66 -65.07 17.03
N PRO A 129 4.72 -64.04 16.17
CA PRO A 129 3.54 -63.66 15.38
C PRO A 129 3.22 -64.77 14.37
N THR A 130 1.93 -65.04 14.19
CA THR A 130 1.40 -66.05 13.27
C THR A 130 0.10 -65.55 12.64
N GLY A 131 -0.28 -66.11 11.48
CA GLY A 131 -1.47 -65.69 10.74
C GLY A 131 -1.41 -64.23 10.29
N ALA A 132 -2.53 -63.52 10.42
CA ALA A 132 -2.76 -62.22 9.78
C ALA A 132 -1.73 -61.12 10.13
N LEU A 133 -1.20 -61.10 11.35
CA LEU A 133 -0.23 -60.07 11.76
C LEU A 133 1.09 -60.17 10.98
N ALA A 134 1.62 -61.38 10.85
CA ALA A 134 2.84 -61.65 10.07
C ALA A 134 2.62 -61.37 8.57
N THR A 135 1.42 -61.60 8.04
CA THR A 135 1.04 -61.23 6.67
C THR A 135 1.03 -59.71 6.48
N ALA A 136 0.38 -58.97 7.39
CA ALA A 136 0.33 -57.50 7.35
C ALA A 136 1.73 -56.88 7.44
N ASP A 137 2.57 -57.39 8.35
CA ASP A 137 3.97 -57.00 8.49
C ASP A 137 4.78 -57.16 7.19
N ASN A 138 4.67 -58.31 6.53
CA ASN A 138 5.39 -58.57 5.29
C ASN A 138 4.89 -57.69 4.13
N VAL A 139 3.58 -57.38 4.08
CA VAL A 139 3.02 -56.39 3.15
C VAL A 139 3.56 -54.98 3.42
N VAL A 140 3.63 -54.56 4.68
CA VAL A 140 4.21 -53.25 5.08
C VAL A 140 5.70 -53.18 4.73
N ASN A 141 6.47 -54.25 4.95
CA ASN A 141 7.87 -54.33 4.57
C ASN A 141 8.05 -54.23 3.05
N ALA A 142 7.17 -54.83 2.25
CA ALA A 142 7.18 -54.73 0.79
C ALA A 142 6.93 -53.28 0.30
N PHE A 143 5.99 -52.55 0.89
CA PHE A 143 5.77 -51.13 0.54
C PHE A 143 7.00 -50.26 0.82
N PHE A 144 7.71 -50.47 1.93
CA PHE A 144 8.96 -49.75 2.20
C PHE A 144 10.12 -50.19 1.29
N ALA A 145 10.17 -51.45 0.85
CA ALA A 145 11.15 -51.90 -0.14
C ALA A 145 10.92 -51.25 -1.52
N VAL A 146 9.66 -51.07 -1.94
CA VAL A 146 9.29 -50.29 -3.13
C VAL A 146 9.74 -48.83 -2.99
N ASP A 147 9.61 -48.24 -1.80
CA ASP A 147 10.04 -46.85 -1.57
C ASP A 147 11.58 -46.67 -1.59
N ILE A 148 12.35 -47.64 -1.10
CA ILE A 148 13.81 -47.64 -1.23
C ILE A 148 14.23 -47.61 -2.71
N ILE A 149 13.47 -48.29 -3.60
CA ILE A 149 13.69 -48.21 -5.05
C ILE A 149 13.23 -46.86 -5.59
N LEU A 150 12.05 -46.37 -5.19
CA LEU A 150 11.45 -45.13 -5.68
C LEU A 150 12.32 -43.89 -5.36
N THR A 151 12.91 -43.83 -4.18
CA THR A 151 13.72 -42.68 -3.72
C THR A 151 14.99 -42.42 -4.54
N PHE A 152 15.52 -43.41 -5.25
CA PHE A 152 16.59 -43.20 -6.25
C PHE A 152 16.14 -42.37 -7.47
N PHE A 153 14.84 -42.27 -7.72
CA PHE A 153 14.24 -41.53 -8.84
C PHE A 153 13.66 -40.17 -8.43
N VAL A 154 13.78 -39.76 -7.15
CA VAL A 154 13.20 -38.50 -6.65
C VAL A 154 14.25 -37.40 -6.65
N ALA A 155 13.99 -36.31 -7.39
CA ALA A 155 14.84 -35.13 -7.36
C ALA A 155 14.86 -34.46 -5.98
N TYR A 156 15.97 -33.80 -5.62
CA TYR A 156 16.09 -33.13 -4.33
C TYR A 156 16.33 -31.63 -4.47
N LEU A 157 15.87 -30.85 -3.49
CA LEU A 157 16.32 -29.47 -3.33
C LEU A 157 17.73 -29.46 -2.73
N ASP A 158 18.66 -28.79 -3.40
CA ASP A 158 19.98 -28.50 -2.85
C ASP A 158 19.92 -27.32 -1.86
N LYS A 159 20.81 -27.31 -0.86
CA LYS A 159 20.84 -26.28 0.20
C LYS A 159 21.66 -25.04 -0.17
N MET A 160 22.58 -25.13 -1.14
CA MET A 160 23.46 -24.02 -1.51
C MET A 160 22.87 -23.21 -2.67
N SER A 161 22.38 -23.91 -3.70
CA SER A 161 21.80 -23.32 -4.90
C SER A 161 20.28 -23.10 -4.82
N TYR A 162 19.58 -23.76 -3.88
CA TYR A 162 18.11 -23.82 -3.78
C TYR A 162 17.41 -24.33 -5.05
N MET A 163 18.13 -24.98 -5.96
CA MET A 163 17.59 -25.59 -7.18
C MET A 163 17.22 -27.06 -6.96
N LEU A 164 16.38 -27.60 -7.85
CA LEU A 164 16.17 -29.05 -7.98
C LEU A 164 17.37 -29.68 -8.69
N GLU A 165 18.04 -30.60 -8.01
CA GLU A 165 19.08 -31.45 -8.57
C GLU A 165 18.44 -32.71 -9.16
N ASP A 166 18.68 -32.96 -10.45
CA ASP A 166 18.10 -34.07 -11.22
C ASP A 166 19.11 -35.08 -11.75
N ASP A 167 20.41 -34.91 -11.44
CA ASP A 167 21.45 -35.89 -11.77
C ASP A 167 21.27 -37.19 -10.95
N PRO A 168 20.92 -38.33 -11.58
CA PRO A 168 20.68 -39.58 -10.85
C PRO A 168 21.94 -40.08 -10.11
N LYS A 169 23.15 -39.74 -10.59
CA LYS A 169 24.41 -40.04 -9.90
C LYS A 169 24.52 -39.31 -8.55
N LYS A 170 24.11 -38.03 -8.49
CA LYS A 170 24.14 -37.25 -7.25
C LYS A 170 23.01 -37.65 -6.30
N ILE A 171 21.82 -37.94 -6.83
CA ILE A 171 20.69 -38.48 -6.06
C ILE A 171 21.08 -39.81 -5.41
N ALA A 172 21.61 -40.76 -6.19
CA ALA A 172 22.05 -42.06 -5.69
C ALA A 172 23.17 -41.94 -4.65
N TRP A 173 24.21 -41.14 -4.92
CA TRP A 173 25.31 -40.91 -3.97
C TRP A 173 24.83 -40.27 -2.67
N ARG A 174 23.95 -39.27 -2.74
CA ARG A 174 23.34 -38.66 -1.56
C ARG A 174 22.53 -39.68 -0.75
N TYR A 175 21.71 -40.51 -1.41
CA TYR A 175 20.89 -41.48 -0.68
C TYR A 175 21.71 -42.63 -0.08
N SER A 176 22.70 -43.15 -0.83
CA SER A 176 23.58 -44.23 -0.38
C SER A 176 24.45 -43.85 0.81
N THR A 177 24.93 -42.60 0.86
CA THR A 177 25.77 -42.10 1.96
C THR A 177 24.99 -41.65 3.19
N THR A 178 23.72 -41.26 3.06
CA THR A 178 22.95 -40.68 4.18
C THR A 178 21.98 -41.64 4.86
N TRP A 179 21.23 -42.45 4.10
CA TRP A 179 20.04 -43.12 4.64
C TRP A 179 19.89 -44.60 4.24
N LEU A 180 20.37 -44.98 3.05
CA LEU A 180 20.15 -46.30 2.46
C LEU A 180 20.44 -47.48 3.41
N VAL A 181 21.58 -47.45 4.10
CA VAL A 181 22.01 -48.55 4.99
C VAL A 181 20.99 -48.81 6.11
N LEU A 182 20.46 -47.75 6.72
CA LEU A 182 19.51 -47.84 7.83
C LEU A 182 18.07 -48.09 7.33
N ASP A 183 17.71 -47.54 6.18
CA ASP A 183 16.41 -47.82 5.55
C ASP A 183 16.33 -49.31 5.13
N VAL A 184 17.39 -49.86 4.53
CA VAL A 184 17.53 -51.31 4.23
C VAL A 184 17.52 -52.15 5.51
N ALA A 185 18.32 -51.79 6.53
CA ALA A 185 18.32 -52.52 7.80
C ALA A 185 16.93 -52.52 8.48
N SER A 186 16.14 -51.45 8.30
CA SER A 186 14.77 -51.34 8.82
C SER A 186 13.72 -52.12 8.01
N THR A 187 14.05 -52.62 6.81
CA THR A 187 13.09 -53.28 5.88
C THR A 187 13.30 -54.77 5.69
N ILE A 188 14.45 -55.32 6.12
CA ILE A 188 14.69 -56.77 6.13
C ILE A 188 13.60 -57.49 6.97
N PRO A 189 12.87 -58.47 6.40
CA PRO A 189 11.90 -59.25 7.16
C PRO A 189 12.56 -60.01 8.32
N SER A 190 11.94 -59.95 9.50
CA SER A 190 12.45 -60.55 10.73
C SER A 190 12.59 -62.07 10.64
N GLU A 191 11.78 -62.74 9.82
CA GLU A 191 11.94 -64.17 9.49
C GLU A 191 13.20 -64.47 8.67
N PHE A 192 13.56 -63.59 7.73
CA PHE A 192 14.75 -63.75 6.87
C PHE A 192 16.03 -63.56 7.69
N ALA A 193 16.08 -62.53 8.53
CA ALA A 193 17.16 -62.34 9.50
C ALA A 193 17.35 -63.57 10.42
N ARG A 194 16.25 -64.19 10.88
CA ARG A 194 16.27 -65.40 11.74
C ARG A 194 16.82 -66.65 11.03
N ARG A 195 16.83 -66.69 9.69
CA ARG A 195 17.45 -67.79 8.90
C ARG A 195 18.95 -67.62 8.75
N ILE A 196 19.45 -66.37 8.74
CA ILE A 196 20.87 -66.05 8.49
C ILE A 196 21.68 -66.00 9.80
N LEU A 197 21.08 -65.58 10.92
CA LEU A 197 21.83 -65.35 12.17
C LEU A 197 22.06 -66.61 13.04
N PRO A 198 23.17 -66.67 13.80
CA PRO A 198 23.46 -67.76 14.74
C PRO A 198 22.40 -67.95 15.84
N SER A 199 22.31 -69.17 16.36
CA SER A 199 21.32 -69.58 17.37
C SER A 199 21.30 -68.72 18.65
N LYS A 200 22.45 -68.19 19.08
CA LYS A 200 22.55 -67.30 20.27
C LYS A 200 21.92 -65.91 20.07
N LEU A 201 21.78 -65.43 18.83
CA LEU A 201 21.16 -64.14 18.51
C LEU A 201 19.69 -64.28 18.04
N ARG A 202 19.13 -65.49 18.10
CA ARG A 202 17.83 -65.85 17.50
C ARG A 202 16.60 -65.32 18.24
N SER A 203 16.79 -64.52 19.29
CA SER A 203 15.69 -63.84 20.01
C SER A 203 15.00 -62.84 19.08
N TYR A 204 13.70 -63.06 18.82
CA TYR A 204 12.95 -62.38 17.75
C TYR A 204 12.99 -60.85 17.78
N GLY A 205 13.00 -60.27 18.99
CA GLY A 205 12.64 -58.87 19.20
C GLY A 205 13.65 -57.81 18.71
N PHE A 206 14.95 -57.99 18.91
CA PHE A 206 15.90 -56.86 18.77
C PHE A 206 15.99 -56.31 17.34
N PHE A 207 15.90 -57.17 16.32
CA PHE A 207 15.85 -56.73 14.92
C PHE A 207 14.51 -56.07 14.56
N ASN A 208 13.42 -56.38 15.27
CA ASN A 208 12.13 -55.73 15.10
C ASN A 208 12.19 -54.24 15.49
N MET A 209 13.01 -53.88 16.48
CA MET A 209 13.22 -52.48 16.89
C MET A 209 13.86 -51.61 15.81
N LEU A 210 14.60 -52.20 14.85
CA LEU A 210 15.17 -51.44 13.73
C LEU A 210 14.08 -50.81 12.83
N ARG A 211 12.85 -51.35 12.84
CA ARG A 211 11.69 -50.74 12.16
C ARG A 211 11.34 -49.35 12.70
N LEU A 212 11.67 -49.05 13.96
CA LEU A 212 11.40 -47.73 14.57
C LEU A 212 12.18 -46.60 13.87
N TRP A 213 13.27 -46.91 13.15
CA TRP A 213 13.97 -45.97 12.27
C TRP A 213 13.04 -45.24 11.29
N ARG A 214 11.96 -45.92 10.85
CA ARG A 214 10.95 -45.38 9.92
C ARG A 214 10.24 -44.12 10.46
N LEU A 215 10.18 -43.92 11.79
CA LEU A 215 9.58 -42.74 12.45
C LEU A 215 10.18 -41.40 12.01
N ARG A 216 11.41 -41.41 11.45
CA ARG A 216 12.04 -40.27 10.78
C ARG A 216 11.11 -39.56 9.77
N ARG A 217 10.22 -40.31 9.11
CA ARG A 217 9.22 -39.78 8.15
C ARG A 217 8.10 -38.98 8.83
N VAL A 218 7.64 -39.43 10.01
CA VAL A 218 6.64 -38.70 10.82
C VAL A 218 7.23 -37.40 11.37
N SER A 219 8.50 -37.40 11.78
CA SER A 219 9.21 -36.17 12.17
C SER A 219 9.31 -35.16 11.01
N SER A 220 9.58 -35.64 9.80
CA SER A 220 9.58 -34.82 8.58
C SER A 220 8.20 -34.25 8.26
N LEU A 221 7.12 -35.03 8.44
CA LEU A 221 5.75 -34.53 8.30
C LEU A 221 5.47 -33.35 9.26
N PHE A 222 5.74 -33.51 10.55
CA PHE A 222 5.52 -32.43 11.51
C PHE A 222 6.31 -31.17 11.15
N SER A 223 7.56 -31.30 10.70
CA SER A 223 8.36 -30.15 10.23
C SER A 223 7.85 -29.48 8.95
N ARG A 224 7.01 -30.18 8.16
CA ARG A 224 6.28 -29.60 7.01
C ARG A 224 4.98 -28.93 7.46
N LEU A 225 4.19 -29.59 8.30
CA LEU A 225 2.93 -29.05 8.85
C LEU A 225 3.15 -27.79 9.72
N GLU A 226 4.27 -27.72 10.45
CA GLU A 226 4.69 -26.53 11.21
C GLU A 226 4.99 -25.30 10.33
N LYS A 227 5.10 -25.47 9.01
CA LYS A 227 5.46 -24.41 8.04
C LYS A 227 4.37 -24.11 7.02
N ASP A 228 3.29 -24.89 7.00
CA ASP A 228 2.21 -24.71 6.04
C ASP A 228 1.15 -23.75 6.61
N ARG A 229 0.90 -22.64 5.91
CA ARG A 229 -0.01 -21.57 6.38
C ARG A 229 -1.46 -22.02 6.61
N HIS A 230 -1.85 -23.17 6.07
CA HIS A 230 -3.21 -23.72 6.22
C HIS A 230 -3.40 -24.45 7.57
N PHE A 231 -2.32 -24.72 8.31
CA PHE A 231 -2.38 -25.37 9.62
C PHE A 231 -2.02 -24.39 10.74
N ASN A 232 -2.80 -24.40 11.83
CA ASN A 232 -2.48 -23.61 13.00
C ASN A 232 -1.30 -24.26 13.76
N TYR A 233 -0.17 -23.53 13.79
CA TYR A 233 1.08 -23.89 14.46
C TYR A 233 0.88 -24.43 15.89
N PHE A 234 -0.03 -23.84 16.67
CA PHE A 234 -0.36 -24.27 18.03
C PHE A 234 -0.79 -25.74 18.06
N TRP A 235 -1.79 -26.09 17.26
CA TRP A 235 -2.38 -27.42 17.24
C TRP A 235 -1.41 -28.48 16.69
N VAL A 236 -0.62 -28.13 15.67
CA VAL A 236 0.41 -29.03 15.12
C VAL A 236 1.47 -29.34 16.19
N ARG A 237 1.96 -28.32 16.92
CA ARG A 237 2.97 -28.51 17.97
C ARG A 237 2.43 -29.28 19.17
N CYS A 238 1.18 -29.02 19.61
CA CYS A 238 0.53 -29.81 20.65
C CYS A 238 0.33 -31.27 20.24
N ALA A 239 -0.17 -31.53 19.02
CA ALA A 239 -0.36 -32.90 18.51
C ALA A 239 0.96 -33.69 18.46
N LYS A 240 2.05 -33.05 18.01
CA LYS A 240 3.40 -33.63 17.99
C LYS A 240 3.87 -34.07 19.38
N LEU A 241 3.68 -33.23 20.40
CA LEU A 241 4.06 -33.52 21.78
C LEU A 241 3.23 -34.68 22.36
N ILE A 242 1.92 -34.71 22.10
CA ILE A 242 1.02 -35.79 22.51
C ILE A 242 1.40 -37.12 21.82
N CYS A 243 1.78 -37.11 20.54
CA CYS A 243 2.24 -38.30 19.84
C CYS A 243 3.54 -38.86 20.46
N VAL A 244 4.47 -37.98 20.87
CA VAL A 244 5.73 -38.39 21.53
C VAL A 244 5.47 -39.00 22.91
N THR A 245 4.59 -38.43 23.73
CA THR A 245 4.29 -38.99 25.06
C THR A 245 3.54 -40.32 24.98
N LEU A 246 2.52 -40.43 24.14
CA LEU A 246 1.79 -41.68 23.94
C LEU A 246 2.71 -42.80 23.43
N PHE A 247 3.62 -42.49 22.51
CA PHE A 247 4.61 -43.44 22.02
C PHE A 247 5.62 -43.87 23.10
N ALA A 248 6.07 -42.94 23.95
CA ALA A 248 6.97 -43.25 25.07
C ALA A 248 6.31 -44.18 26.10
N VAL A 249 5.07 -43.90 26.51
CA VAL A 249 4.27 -44.76 27.41
C VAL A 249 4.06 -46.14 26.80
N HIS A 250 3.65 -46.20 25.53
CA HIS A 250 3.44 -47.46 24.83
C HIS A 250 4.72 -48.32 24.79
N CYS A 251 5.87 -47.72 24.47
CA CYS A 251 7.14 -48.42 24.46
C CYS A 251 7.52 -48.95 25.84
N ALA A 252 7.52 -48.08 26.86
CA ALA A 252 7.92 -48.46 28.21
C ALA A 252 6.99 -49.51 28.82
N ALA A 253 5.67 -49.44 28.60
CA ALA A 253 4.73 -50.50 28.95
C ALA A 253 5.12 -51.87 28.35
N CYS A 254 5.51 -51.91 27.07
CA CYS A 254 5.94 -53.15 26.42
C CYS A 254 7.28 -53.67 26.97
N PHE A 255 8.23 -52.79 27.33
CA PHE A 255 9.46 -53.17 28.00
C PHE A 255 9.23 -53.70 29.42
N TYR A 256 8.36 -53.05 30.21
CA TYR A 256 8.01 -53.48 31.56
C TYR A 256 7.36 -54.87 31.57
N TYR A 257 6.43 -55.16 30.65
CA TYR A 257 5.88 -56.51 30.49
C TYR A 257 6.98 -57.53 30.13
N LEU A 258 7.84 -57.19 29.16
CA LEU A 258 8.90 -58.09 28.69
C LEU A 258 9.92 -58.47 29.78
N LEU A 259 10.21 -57.56 30.70
CA LEU A 259 11.13 -57.81 31.81
C LEU A 259 10.57 -58.86 32.79
N ALA A 260 9.26 -58.85 33.04
CA ALA A 260 8.57 -59.84 33.88
C ALA A 260 8.37 -61.18 33.16
N ASP A 261 7.87 -61.16 31.92
CA ASP A 261 7.62 -62.34 31.06
C ASP A 261 8.91 -63.18 30.83
N ARG A 262 10.08 -62.52 30.85
CA ARG A 262 11.41 -63.18 30.74
C ARG A 262 12.16 -63.35 32.07
N TYR A 263 11.50 -63.19 33.21
CA TYR A 263 12.12 -63.46 34.51
C TYR A 263 11.93 -64.92 34.93
N PRO A 264 12.95 -65.64 35.48
CA PRO A 264 12.83 -67.07 35.77
C PRO A 264 11.82 -67.45 36.87
N VAL A 265 11.41 -66.49 37.72
CA VAL A 265 10.48 -66.72 38.84
C VAL A 265 9.31 -65.73 38.68
N PRO A 266 8.17 -66.14 38.10
CA PRO A 266 7.08 -65.21 37.75
C PRO A 266 6.53 -64.42 38.94
N THR A 267 6.51 -65.01 40.14
CA THR A 267 5.92 -64.42 41.35
C THR A 267 6.69 -63.24 41.92
N SER A 268 8.00 -63.14 41.67
CA SER A 268 8.83 -62.02 42.16
C SER A 268 8.94 -60.91 41.12
N THR A 269 7.84 -60.54 40.46
CA THR A 269 7.79 -59.51 39.41
C THR A 269 6.68 -58.51 39.71
N TRP A 270 6.86 -57.26 39.27
CA TRP A 270 5.88 -56.17 39.45
C TRP A 270 4.42 -56.53 39.10
N ILE A 271 4.21 -57.44 38.13
CA ILE A 271 2.88 -57.92 37.71
C ILE A 271 2.51 -59.27 38.37
N GLY A 272 3.49 -60.11 38.71
CA GLY A 272 3.28 -61.43 39.30
C GLY A 272 2.87 -61.41 40.77
N ASN A 273 3.36 -60.44 41.55
CA ASN A 273 2.86 -60.21 42.91
C ASN A 273 1.41 -59.67 42.89
N TYR A 274 1.10 -58.78 41.94
CA TYR A 274 -0.26 -58.26 41.75
C TYR A 274 -1.25 -59.27 41.14
N MET A 275 -0.77 -60.17 40.27
CA MET A 275 -1.54 -61.23 39.61
C MET A 275 -0.65 -62.47 39.37
N ALA A 276 -0.73 -63.48 40.25
CA ALA A 276 0.03 -64.72 40.09
C ALA A 276 -0.13 -65.37 38.70
N ASP A 277 -1.38 -65.48 38.22
CA ASP A 277 -1.72 -66.15 36.96
C ASP A 277 -1.70 -65.21 35.74
N PHE A 278 -0.86 -64.16 35.73
CA PHE A 278 -0.86 -63.18 34.63
C PHE A 278 -0.58 -63.81 33.26
N HIS A 279 0.14 -64.94 33.22
CA HIS A 279 0.42 -65.72 32.01
C HIS A 279 -0.82 -66.36 31.36
N GLU A 280 -1.96 -66.47 32.06
CA GLU A 280 -3.22 -66.99 31.52
C GLU A 280 -4.25 -65.90 31.19
N ARG A 281 -4.09 -64.69 31.76
CA ARG A 281 -5.00 -63.55 31.51
C ARG A 281 -4.95 -63.08 30.06
N SER A 282 -6.04 -62.50 29.56
CA SER A 282 -6.10 -61.99 28.18
C SER A 282 -5.06 -60.89 27.93
N LEU A 283 -4.55 -60.81 26.69
CA LEU A 283 -3.54 -59.82 26.30
C LEU A 283 -3.98 -58.38 26.58
N TRP A 284 -5.28 -58.09 26.48
CA TRP A 284 -5.85 -56.78 26.81
C TRP A 284 -5.61 -56.39 28.26
N ILE A 285 -5.84 -57.31 29.23
CA ILE A 285 -5.62 -57.04 30.65
C ILE A 285 -4.14 -56.75 30.90
N ARG A 286 -3.24 -57.62 30.42
CA ARG A 286 -1.78 -57.44 30.59
C ARG A 286 -1.29 -56.12 30.01
N TYR A 287 -1.74 -55.77 28.79
CA TYR A 287 -1.39 -54.53 28.11
C TYR A 287 -1.90 -53.30 28.87
N VAL A 288 -3.17 -53.29 29.29
CA VAL A 288 -3.75 -52.17 30.06
C VAL A 288 -3.04 -52.00 31.41
N THR A 289 -2.76 -53.08 32.14
CA THR A 289 -2.00 -53.03 33.40
C THR A 289 -0.57 -52.49 33.20
N SER A 290 0.11 -52.88 32.11
CA SER A 290 1.46 -52.36 31.78
C SER A 290 1.45 -50.89 31.35
N VAL A 291 0.44 -50.46 30.60
CA VAL A 291 0.23 -49.04 30.22
C VAL A 291 -0.12 -48.21 31.45
N TYR A 292 -0.93 -48.74 32.37
CA TYR A 292 -1.27 -48.10 33.64
C TYR A 292 -0.02 -47.88 34.52
N TRP A 293 0.88 -48.86 34.62
CA TRP A 293 2.15 -48.65 35.34
C TRP A 293 3.06 -47.62 34.63
N SER A 294 3.14 -47.68 33.30
CA SER A 294 3.97 -46.76 32.51
C SER A 294 3.47 -45.31 32.49
N ILE A 295 2.15 -45.07 32.52
CA ILE A 295 1.58 -43.71 32.58
C ILE A 295 1.72 -43.13 33.98
N THR A 296 1.46 -43.90 35.04
CA THR A 296 1.55 -43.41 36.44
C THR A 296 2.97 -43.09 36.88
N THR A 297 3.97 -43.77 36.30
CA THR A 297 5.40 -43.46 36.45
C THR A 297 5.87 -42.32 35.54
N LEU A 298 5.31 -42.15 34.34
CA LEU A 298 5.58 -40.98 33.49
C LEU A 298 5.03 -39.68 34.09
N THR A 299 3.79 -39.69 34.57
CA THR A 299 3.15 -38.50 35.18
C THR A 299 3.60 -38.25 36.62
N THR A 300 4.58 -39.02 37.12
CA THR A 300 5.13 -38.92 38.48
C THR A 300 4.07 -39.02 39.60
N VAL A 301 2.98 -39.75 39.36
CA VAL A 301 1.88 -39.94 40.33
C VAL A 301 2.19 -41.07 41.31
N GLY A 302 2.75 -42.19 40.82
CA GLY A 302 3.38 -43.23 41.65
C GLY A 302 2.54 -43.74 42.83
N TYR A 303 1.35 -44.32 42.59
CA TYR A 303 0.46 -44.81 43.64
C TYR A 303 1.06 -45.90 44.55
N GLY A 304 2.11 -46.60 44.12
CA GLY A 304 2.81 -47.64 44.89
C GLY A 304 2.18 -49.05 44.80
N ASP A 305 0.99 -49.14 44.21
CA ASP A 305 0.27 -50.37 43.88
C ASP A 305 1.05 -51.31 42.94
N LEU A 306 1.80 -50.74 42.00
CA LEU A 306 2.71 -51.44 41.10
C LEU A 306 4.13 -50.89 41.26
N HIS A 307 5.07 -51.74 41.64
CA HIS A 307 6.48 -51.38 41.87
C HIS A 307 7.42 -52.51 41.42
N ALA A 308 8.66 -52.14 41.13
CA ALA A 308 9.68 -53.08 40.66
C ALA A 308 10.22 -53.92 41.82
N GLU A 309 10.20 -55.26 41.66
CA GLU A 309 10.75 -56.19 42.67
C GLU A 309 12.11 -56.74 42.24
N ASN A 310 12.25 -57.07 40.95
CA ASN A 310 13.51 -57.58 40.43
C ASN A 310 14.55 -56.48 40.26
N THR A 311 15.81 -56.79 40.54
CA THR A 311 16.95 -55.89 40.26
C THR A 311 16.98 -55.42 38.79
N ARG A 312 16.55 -56.26 37.85
CA ARG A 312 16.37 -55.88 36.42
C ARG A 312 15.30 -54.81 36.22
N GLU A 313 14.16 -54.95 36.88
CA GLU A 313 13.04 -54.00 36.83
C GLU A 313 13.43 -52.69 37.52
N MET A 314 14.12 -52.76 38.66
CA MET A 314 14.62 -51.58 39.39
C MET A 314 15.59 -50.77 38.51
N ILE A 315 16.55 -51.43 37.84
CA ILE A 315 17.49 -50.77 36.92
C ILE A 315 16.76 -50.10 35.76
N PHE A 316 15.81 -50.79 35.12
CA PHE A 316 15.00 -50.19 34.04
C PHE A 316 14.16 -49.02 34.54
N ASN A 317 13.58 -49.13 35.74
CA ASN A 317 12.76 -48.07 36.35
C ASN A 317 13.60 -46.81 36.65
N ILE A 318 14.85 -46.96 37.11
CA ILE A 318 15.78 -45.83 37.31
C ILE A 318 16.03 -45.09 35.98
N PHE A 319 16.31 -45.82 34.90
CA PHE A 319 16.49 -45.21 33.57
C PHE A 319 15.20 -44.57 33.03
N TYR A 320 14.04 -45.20 33.23
CA TYR A 320 12.76 -44.63 32.79
C TYR A 320 12.38 -43.38 33.59
N MET A 321 12.56 -43.36 34.91
CA MET A 321 12.34 -42.17 35.74
C MET A 321 13.25 -41.01 35.34
N LEU A 322 14.54 -41.27 35.04
CA LEU A 322 15.46 -40.25 34.53
C LEU A 322 15.03 -39.70 33.16
N PHE A 323 14.55 -40.57 32.26
CA PHE A 323 13.96 -40.17 30.98
C PHE A 323 12.68 -39.34 31.17
N ASN A 324 11.79 -39.74 32.09
CA ASN A 324 10.53 -39.06 32.39
C ASN A 324 10.75 -37.65 32.93
N LEU A 325 11.80 -37.44 33.74
CA LEU A 325 12.21 -36.11 34.20
C LEU A 325 12.59 -35.21 33.00
N GLY A 326 13.41 -35.72 32.08
CA GLY A 326 13.80 -35.00 30.86
C GLY A 326 12.63 -34.73 29.91
N LEU A 327 11.76 -35.71 29.69
CA LEU A 327 10.57 -35.58 28.86
C LEU A 327 9.56 -34.58 29.46
N THR A 328 9.36 -34.61 30.79
CA THR A 328 8.47 -33.67 31.48
C THR A 328 9.01 -32.24 31.41
N ALA A 329 10.32 -32.04 31.63
CA ALA A 329 10.96 -30.73 31.45
C ALA A 329 10.83 -30.22 30.00
N TYR A 330 10.99 -31.10 29.00
CA TYR A 330 10.80 -30.77 27.58
C TYR A 330 9.34 -30.37 27.27
N LEU A 331 8.35 -31.09 27.81
CA LEU A 331 6.92 -30.77 27.65
C LEU A 331 6.60 -29.40 28.24
N ILE A 332 7.03 -29.15 29.49
CA ILE A 332 6.84 -27.87 30.17
C ILE A 332 7.48 -26.74 29.36
N GLY A 333 8.74 -26.88 28.94
CA GLY A 333 9.44 -25.86 28.14
C GLY A 333 8.75 -25.54 26.81
N ASN A 334 8.19 -26.55 26.13
CA ASN A 334 7.42 -26.35 24.90
C ASN A 334 6.07 -25.66 25.15
N MET A 335 5.33 -26.05 26.20
CA MET A 335 4.04 -25.45 26.53
C MET A 335 4.21 -24.01 27.04
N THR A 336 5.21 -23.72 27.86
CA THR A 336 5.55 -22.36 28.29
C THR A 336 5.85 -21.45 27.10
N ASN A 337 6.69 -21.91 26.16
CA ASN A 337 7.00 -21.17 24.93
C ASN A 337 5.71 -20.86 24.12
N LEU A 338 4.82 -21.85 23.99
CA LEU A 338 3.56 -21.71 23.26
C LEU A 338 2.55 -20.77 23.95
N VAL A 339 2.48 -20.80 25.29
CA VAL A 339 1.65 -19.88 26.11
C VAL A 339 2.20 -18.45 26.07
N VAL A 340 3.52 -18.28 26.11
CA VAL A 340 4.17 -16.96 25.97
C VAL A 340 3.84 -16.35 24.60
N HIS A 341 3.95 -17.10 23.51
CA HIS A 341 3.52 -16.61 22.19
C HIS A 341 2.01 -16.30 22.14
N GLY A 342 1.15 -17.20 22.64
CA GLY A 342 -0.30 -17.00 22.62
C GLY A 342 -0.79 -15.81 23.45
N THR A 343 -0.06 -15.41 24.49
CA THR A 343 -0.41 -14.26 25.36
C THR A 343 0.36 -12.97 25.03
N SER A 344 1.41 -13.05 24.21
CA SER A 344 2.35 -11.96 23.89
C SER A 344 1.67 -10.62 23.55
N ARG A 345 0.69 -10.62 22.65
CA ARG A 345 -0.03 -9.40 22.21
C ARG A 345 -0.73 -8.68 23.37
N THR A 346 -1.49 -9.42 24.16
CA THR A 346 -2.23 -8.89 25.32
C THR A 346 -1.30 -8.49 26.46
N ARG A 347 -0.16 -9.17 26.59
CA ARG A 347 0.91 -8.81 27.54
C ARG A 347 1.54 -7.47 27.15
N ASN A 348 2.03 -7.35 25.91
CA ASN A 348 2.63 -6.12 25.39
C ASN A 348 1.67 -4.92 25.52
N TYR A 349 0.38 -5.09 25.22
CA TYR A 349 -0.64 -4.06 25.43
C TYR A 349 -0.73 -3.58 26.89
N ARG A 350 -0.78 -4.53 27.85
CA ARG A 350 -0.81 -4.19 29.27
C ARG A 350 0.48 -3.51 29.72
N ASP A 351 1.64 -3.96 29.23
CA ASP A 351 2.92 -3.30 29.49
C ASP A 351 2.91 -1.85 28.97
N THR A 352 2.42 -1.60 27.75
CA THR A 352 2.33 -0.25 27.15
C THR A 352 1.35 0.65 27.90
N ILE A 353 0.16 0.15 28.26
CA ILE A 353 -0.82 0.90 29.07
C ILE A 353 -0.22 1.21 30.46
N GLN A 354 0.38 0.22 31.12
CA GLN A 354 1.01 0.43 32.43
C GLN A 354 2.16 1.44 32.36
N ALA A 355 2.97 1.41 31.31
CA ALA A 355 4.01 2.40 31.07
C ALA A 355 3.41 3.80 30.89
N ALA A 356 2.39 3.96 30.04
CA ALA A 356 1.70 5.23 29.80
C ALA A 356 1.03 5.81 31.07
N THR A 357 0.29 4.99 31.82
CA THR A 357 -0.28 5.39 33.13
C THR A 357 0.82 5.77 34.12
N SER A 358 1.91 5.00 34.20
CA SER A 358 3.02 5.30 35.12
C SER A 358 3.73 6.61 34.76
N PHE A 359 3.86 6.93 33.48
CA PHE A 359 4.38 8.22 32.98
C PHE A 359 3.44 9.36 33.36
N GLY A 360 2.13 9.21 33.10
CA GLY A 360 1.12 10.21 33.44
C GLY A 360 1.07 10.55 34.93
N VAL A 361 1.05 9.52 35.79
CA VAL A 361 1.06 9.69 37.25
C VAL A 361 2.40 10.26 37.75
N ARG A 362 3.55 9.76 37.28
CA ARG A 362 4.87 10.23 37.69
C ARG A 362 5.11 11.70 37.35
N ASN A 363 4.60 12.15 36.21
CA ASN A 363 4.74 13.53 35.73
C ASN A 363 3.54 14.41 36.12
N GLN A 364 2.63 13.92 36.98
CA GLN A 364 1.48 14.65 37.51
C GLN A 364 0.56 15.24 36.42
N LEU A 365 0.42 14.55 35.28
CA LEU A 365 -0.40 15.03 34.17
C LEU A 365 -1.88 15.13 34.58
N PRO A 366 -2.62 16.19 34.16
CA PRO A 366 -4.06 16.28 34.36
C PRO A 366 -4.80 15.01 33.91
N PRO A 367 -5.85 14.56 34.62
CA PRO A 367 -6.53 13.29 34.33
C PRO A 367 -7.02 13.21 32.88
N ARG A 368 -7.53 14.31 32.33
CA ARG A 368 -7.96 14.40 30.91
C ARG A 368 -6.89 13.99 29.91
N LEU A 369 -5.61 14.36 30.14
CA LEU A 369 -4.50 13.95 29.26
C LEU A 369 -4.13 12.48 29.46
N GLN A 370 -4.27 11.94 30.68
CA GLN A 370 -4.08 10.52 30.95
C GLN A 370 -5.18 9.68 30.26
N ASP A 371 -6.44 10.12 30.34
CA ASP A 371 -7.58 9.49 29.69
C ASP A 371 -7.44 9.52 28.17
N GLN A 372 -7.03 10.66 27.58
CA GLN A 372 -6.74 10.76 26.14
C GLN A 372 -5.62 9.79 25.74
N MET A 373 -4.45 9.81 26.39
CA MET A 373 -3.35 8.85 26.14
C MET A 373 -3.82 7.39 26.21
N ILE A 374 -4.56 7.02 27.26
CA ILE A 374 -5.04 5.65 27.46
C ILE A 374 -6.06 5.27 26.39
N SER A 375 -6.98 6.18 26.02
CA SER A 375 -8.00 5.93 24.99
C SER A 375 -7.39 5.76 23.60
N HIS A 376 -6.38 6.57 23.23
CA HIS A 376 -5.64 6.46 21.98
C HIS A 376 -4.90 5.12 21.88
N ILE A 377 -4.15 4.74 22.93
CA ILE A 377 -3.42 3.46 22.97
C ILE A 377 -4.40 2.27 22.95
N SER A 378 -5.56 2.39 23.62
CA SER A 378 -6.62 1.38 23.62
C SER A 378 -7.26 1.22 22.23
N LEU A 379 -7.51 2.33 21.52
CA LEU A 379 -8.00 2.31 20.15
C LEU A 379 -6.97 1.68 19.21
N LYS A 380 -5.71 2.10 19.29
CA LYS A 380 -4.62 1.56 18.46
C LYS A 380 -4.47 0.05 18.64
N TYR A 381 -4.43 -0.44 19.88
CA TYR A 381 -4.40 -1.88 20.13
C TYR A 381 -5.61 -2.63 19.55
N ARG A 382 -6.78 -1.97 19.50
CA ARG A 382 -8.01 -2.51 18.92
C ARG A 382 -7.98 -2.51 17.39
N THR A 383 -7.56 -1.43 16.73
CA THR A 383 -7.39 -1.39 15.27
C THR A 383 -6.32 -2.38 14.82
N ASP A 384 -5.22 -2.50 15.58
CA ASP A 384 -4.23 -3.57 15.42
C ASP A 384 -4.82 -4.98 15.64
N SER A 385 -5.87 -5.13 16.46
CA SER A 385 -6.54 -6.42 16.74
C SER A 385 -7.50 -6.85 15.63
N GLU A 386 -8.21 -5.88 15.07
CA GLU A 386 -9.19 -6.05 13.99
C GLU A 386 -8.50 -6.06 12.61
N GLY A 387 -7.18 -5.80 12.56
CA GLY A 387 -6.33 -5.82 11.36
C GLY A 387 -6.34 -4.51 10.57
N LEU A 388 -6.93 -3.45 11.11
CA LEU A 388 -7.26 -2.20 10.43
C LEU A 388 -6.07 -1.24 10.26
N GLN A 389 -5.01 -1.36 11.06
CA GLN A 389 -3.89 -0.40 11.08
C GLN A 389 -2.50 -1.07 11.07
N GLN A 390 -2.34 -2.14 10.30
CA GLN A 390 -1.11 -2.94 10.23
C GLN A 390 0.04 -2.28 9.45
N GLN A 391 0.48 -1.09 9.89
CA GLN A 391 1.51 -0.28 9.23
C GLN A 391 2.83 -1.06 9.02
N GLU A 392 3.28 -1.85 10.00
CA GLU A 392 4.48 -2.69 9.88
C GLU A 392 4.39 -3.70 8.74
N ILE A 393 3.20 -4.25 8.48
CA ILE A 393 2.96 -5.21 7.40
C ILE A 393 2.89 -4.46 6.06
N LEU A 394 2.18 -3.33 6.00
CA LEU A 394 2.09 -2.50 4.78
C LEU A 394 3.45 -1.95 4.34
N ASP A 395 4.32 -1.57 5.28
CA ASP A 395 5.69 -1.11 4.98
C ASP A 395 6.66 -2.28 4.69
N SER A 396 6.29 -3.52 5.02
CA SER A 396 7.01 -4.73 4.55
C SER A 396 6.65 -5.15 3.11
N LEU A 397 5.58 -4.60 2.54
CA LEU A 397 5.16 -4.87 1.16
C LEU A 397 5.94 -3.98 0.16
N PRO A 398 6.25 -4.48 -1.05
CA PRO A 398 6.78 -3.65 -2.13
C PRO A 398 5.87 -2.46 -2.45
N LYS A 399 6.45 -1.27 -2.73
CA LYS A 399 5.70 -0.02 -2.97
C LYS A 399 4.56 -0.17 -4.00
N ALA A 400 4.74 -0.95 -5.06
CA ALA A 400 3.69 -1.20 -6.05
C ALA A 400 2.44 -1.87 -5.45
N ILE A 401 2.62 -2.87 -4.57
CA ILE A 401 1.50 -3.56 -3.91
C ILE A 401 0.84 -2.61 -2.90
N LYS A 402 1.63 -1.91 -2.08
CA LYS A 402 1.14 -0.90 -1.14
C LYS A 402 0.31 0.18 -1.85
N SER A 403 0.82 0.73 -2.97
CA SER A 403 0.13 1.70 -3.81
C SER A 403 -1.20 1.16 -4.35
N SER A 404 -1.23 -0.07 -4.88
CA SER A 404 -2.48 -0.68 -5.38
C SER A 404 -3.54 -0.89 -4.29
N ILE A 405 -3.13 -1.15 -3.05
CA ILE A 405 -4.03 -1.24 -1.89
C ILE A 405 -4.59 0.14 -1.54
N SER A 406 -3.73 1.16 -1.42
CA SER A 406 -4.18 2.54 -1.15
C SER A 406 -5.12 3.06 -2.24
N GLN A 407 -4.81 2.80 -3.52
CA GLN A 407 -5.66 3.17 -4.65
C GLN A 407 -7.05 2.53 -4.53
N TYR A 408 -7.11 1.20 -4.34
CA TYR A 408 -8.39 0.48 -4.21
C TYR A 408 -9.24 0.96 -3.02
N LEU A 409 -8.60 1.35 -1.91
CA LEU A 409 -9.31 1.79 -0.70
C LEU A 409 -9.75 3.26 -0.74
N PHE A 410 -8.98 4.15 -1.37
CA PHE A 410 -9.11 5.60 -1.14
C PHE A 410 -9.21 6.46 -2.40
N PHE A 411 -8.92 5.95 -3.60
CA PHE A 411 -8.88 6.76 -4.84
C PHE A 411 -10.19 7.53 -5.09
N HIS A 412 -11.33 6.83 -5.09
CA HIS A 412 -12.65 7.47 -5.28
C HIS A 412 -13.06 8.41 -4.14
N LEU A 413 -12.44 8.31 -2.96
CA LEU A 413 -12.71 9.28 -1.89
C LEU A 413 -11.95 10.57 -2.17
N VAL A 414 -10.65 10.48 -2.44
CA VAL A 414 -9.78 11.63 -2.73
C VAL A 414 -10.20 12.34 -4.02
N GLN A 415 -10.68 11.62 -5.03
CA GLN A 415 -11.19 12.19 -6.29
C GLN A 415 -12.42 13.10 -6.11
N ASN A 416 -13.25 12.87 -5.08
CA ASN A 416 -14.47 13.65 -4.83
C ASN A 416 -14.26 14.85 -3.88
N VAL A 417 -13.08 14.95 -3.25
CA VAL A 417 -12.70 16.03 -2.34
C VAL A 417 -12.65 17.37 -3.10
N TYR A 418 -13.22 18.43 -2.52
CA TYR A 418 -13.31 19.76 -3.15
C TYR A 418 -11.97 20.26 -3.73
N LEU A 419 -10.88 20.04 -2.99
CA LEU A 419 -9.53 20.48 -3.34
C LEU A 419 -8.98 19.83 -4.63
N PHE A 420 -9.44 18.61 -4.96
CA PHE A 420 -8.95 17.82 -6.10
C PHE A 420 -9.96 17.71 -7.25
N GLN A 421 -11.02 18.53 -7.26
CA GLN A 421 -11.95 18.58 -8.38
C GLN A 421 -11.24 19.16 -9.63
N GLY A 422 -11.40 18.50 -10.78
CA GLY A 422 -10.73 18.87 -12.04
C GLY A 422 -9.26 18.45 -12.17
N VAL A 423 -8.66 17.85 -11.13
CA VAL A 423 -7.26 17.40 -11.11
C VAL A 423 -7.08 16.07 -11.87
N SER A 424 -5.90 15.86 -12.46
CA SER A 424 -5.56 14.63 -13.18
C SER A 424 -5.63 13.36 -12.31
N ASN A 425 -6.08 12.26 -12.92
CA ASN A 425 -6.11 10.95 -12.25
C ASN A 425 -4.70 10.47 -11.86
N ASP A 426 -3.67 10.90 -12.60
CA ASP A 426 -2.27 10.53 -12.33
C ASP A 426 -1.72 11.24 -11.08
N LEU A 427 -2.07 12.52 -10.86
CA LEU A 427 -1.73 13.19 -9.60
C LEU A 427 -2.46 12.52 -8.43
N ILE A 428 -3.76 12.24 -8.57
CA ILE A 428 -4.56 11.59 -7.52
C ILE A 428 -3.97 10.20 -7.19
N PHE A 429 -3.52 9.44 -8.20
CA PHE A 429 -2.82 8.16 -8.00
C PHE A 429 -1.51 8.33 -7.22
N GLN A 430 -0.67 9.32 -7.57
CA GLN A 430 0.58 9.61 -6.86
C GLN A 430 0.32 10.00 -5.40
N LEU A 431 -0.61 10.93 -5.16
CA LEU A 431 -1.02 11.40 -3.82
C LEU A 431 -1.53 10.25 -2.95
N VAL A 432 -2.48 9.45 -3.45
CA VAL A 432 -3.06 8.31 -2.73
C VAL A 432 -2.01 7.23 -2.40
N SER A 433 -0.93 7.11 -3.20
CA SER A 433 0.14 6.13 -2.93
C SER A 433 1.01 6.46 -1.71
N GLU A 434 1.08 7.73 -1.30
CA GLU A 434 1.86 8.20 -0.13
C GLU A 434 0.99 8.55 1.09
N MET A 435 -0.33 8.68 0.93
CA MET A 435 -1.28 8.87 2.03
C MET A 435 -1.25 7.71 3.04
N LYS A 436 -1.49 8.04 4.31
CA LYS A 436 -1.58 7.07 5.42
C LYS A 436 -2.91 7.16 6.14
N ALA A 437 -3.54 6.01 6.38
CA ALA A 437 -4.78 5.94 7.15
C ALA A 437 -4.48 5.86 8.67
N GLU A 438 -5.05 6.77 9.43
CA GLU A 438 -4.93 6.87 10.89
C GLU A 438 -6.33 6.90 11.53
N TYR A 439 -6.46 6.31 12.72
CA TYR A 439 -7.73 6.24 13.47
C TYR A 439 -7.62 7.04 14.77
N PHE A 440 -8.56 7.95 15.00
CA PHE A 440 -8.60 8.85 16.15
C PHE A 440 -9.84 8.58 17.02
N PRO A 441 -9.71 8.44 18.35
CA PRO A 441 -10.86 8.26 19.25
C PRO A 441 -11.67 9.57 19.35
N PRO A 442 -12.92 9.54 19.84
CA PRO A 442 -13.71 10.75 20.10
C PRO A 442 -13.08 11.62 21.19
N ARG A 443 -13.24 12.95 21.08
CA ARG A 443 -12.71 13.98 22.00
C ARG A 443 -11.17 14.06 22.03
N GLU A 444 -10.52 13.70 20.92
CA GLU A 444 -9.09 13.92 20.69
C GLU A 444 -8.88 15.14 19.78
N ASP A 445 -7.82 15.91 20.06
CA ASP A 445 -7.44 17.10 19.30
C ASP A 445 -6.40 16.69 18.25
N VAL A 446 -6.80 16.69 16.97
CA VAL A 446 -6.03 16.20 15.81
C VAL A 446 -5.01 17.25 15.32
N ILE A 447 -5.38 18.53 15.42
CA ILE A 447 -4.57 19.69 15.08
C ILE A 447 -4.86 20.76 16.14
N LEU A 448 -3.82 21.43 16.66
CA LEU A 448 -3.97 22.51 17.63
C LEU A 448 -3.95 23.89 16.95
N GLN A 449 -4.72 24.84 17.48
CA GLN A 449 -4.65 26.23 17.04
C GLN A 449 -3.23 26.80 17.22
N ASN A 450 -2.75 27.53 16.22
CA ASN A 450 -1.39 28.06 16.09
C ASN A 450 -0.27 26.99 15.95
N GLU A 451 -0.61 25.72 15.73
CA GLU A 451 0.36 24.69 15.40
C GLU A 451 0.96 24.91 13.99
N ALA A 452 2.23 24.54 13.81
CA ALA A 452 2.91 24.64 12.52
C ALA A 452 2.37 23.60 11.51
N PRO A 453 2.20 23.95 10.22
CA PRO A 453 1.51 23.11 9.25
C PRO A 453 2.40 21.97 8.70
N THR A 454 2.42 20.86 9.43
CA THR A 454 3.17 19.63 9.11
C THR A 454 2.47 18.73 8.09
N ASP A 455 1.18 18.48 8.30
CA ASP A 455 0.34 17.55 7.56
C ASP A 455 -1.08 18.15 7.37
N PHE A 456 -1.84 17.62 6.41
CA PHE A 456 -3.29 17.80 6.33
C PHE A 456 -4.00 16.44 6.32
N TYR A 457 -5.30 16.46 6.63
CA TYR A 457 -6.11 15.26 6.80
C TYR A 457 -7.37 15.32 5.94
N ILE A 458 -7.76 14.19 5.34
CA ILE A 458 -9.04 14.01 4.65
C ILE A 458 -9.91 13.07 5.50
N LEU A 459 -11.14 13.47 5.79
CA LEU A 459 -12.06 12.72 6.65
C LEU A 459 -12.71 11.57 5.87
N VAL A 460 -12.30 10.32 6.17
CA VAL A 460 -12.84 9.10 5.53
C VAL A 460 -14.14 8.64 6.19
N SER A 461 -14.21 8.71 7.52
CA SER A 461 -15.42 8.42 8.27
C SER A 461 -15.37 9.06 9.65
N GLY A 462 -16.53 9.34 10.23
CA GLY A 462 -16.68 10.05 11.50
C GLY A 462 -17.15 11.50 11.32
N SER A 463 -16.89 12.33 12.32
CA SER A 463 -17.28 13.75 12.34
C SER A 463 -16.36 14.56 13.25
N VAL A 464 -16.08 15.80 12.85
CA VAL A 464 -15.08 16.68 13.48
C VAL A 464 -15.72 18.04 13.80
N VAL A 465 -15.23 18.68 14.87
CA VAL A 465 -15.75 19.95 15.41
C VAL A 465 -14.81 21.09 15.05
N ILE A 466 -15.16 21.84 14.00
CA ILE A 466 -14.63 23.16 13.66
C ILE A 466 -15.85 24.03 13.30
N GLN A 467 -16.41 23.78 12.12
CA GLN A 467 -17.85 23.61 11.90
C GLN A 467 -18.11 22.09 11.76
N VAL A 468 -19.36 21.61 11.63
CA VAL A 468 -19.65 20.15 11.69
C VAL A 468 -19.24 19.43 10.40
N ALA A 469 -17.97 19.04 10.33
CA ALA A 469 -17.34 18.45 9.15
C ALA A 469 -17.68 16.96 8.98
N LYS A 470 -17.91 16.54 7.73
CA LYS A 470 -18.40 15.22 7.32
C LYS A 470 -17.41 14.50 6.40
N SER A 471 -17.67 13.21 6.17
CA SER A 471 -16.92 12.35 5.24
C SER A 471 -16.75 13.00 3.86
N GLY A 472 -15.50 13.10 3.38
CA GLY A 472 -15.13 13.76 2.11
C GLY A 472 -14.56 15.17 2.27
N GLU A 473 -14.62 15.76 3.46
CA GLU A 473 -14.03 17.08 3.73
C GLU A 473 -12.53 17.00 4.10
N VAL A 474 -11.82 18.11 3.90
CA VAL A 474 -10.39 18.26 4.22
C VAL A 474 -10.24 19.13 5.47
N VAL A 475 -9.16 18.91 6.22
CA VAL A 475 -8.77 19.74 7.35
C VAL A 475 -7.25 19.96 7.41
N GLY A 476 -6.85 21.22 7.58
CA GLY A 476 -5.45 21.65 7.75
C GLY A 476 -4.75 22.05 6.45
N GLU A 477 -5.44 21.96 5.32
CA GLU A 477 -5.00 22.30 3.97
C GLU A 477 -4.63 23.78 3.81
N ILE A 478 -5.34 24.70 4.48
CA ILE A 478 -4.96 26.13 4.50
C ILE A 478 -3.57 26.31 5.10
N GLY A 479 -3.26 25.58 6.18
CA GLY A 479 -1.92 25.58 6.76
C GLY A 479 -0.87 25.03 5.79
N VAL A 480 -1.15 23.88 5.17
CA VAL A 480 -0.19 23.21 4.27
C VAL A 480 0.03 23.99 2.96
N LEU A 481 -1.02 24.50 2.31
CA LEU A 481 -0.89 25.27 1.08
C LEU A 481 -0.30 26.66 1.33
N CYS A 482 -0.74 27.35 2.39
CA CYS A 482 -0.35 28.75 2.62
C CYS A 482 0.88 28.93 3.55
N TYR A 483 1.45 27.85 4.09
CA TYR A 483 2.48 27.86 5.15
C TYR A 483 2.08 28.69 6.38
N ARG A 484 0.84 28.49 6.84
CA ARG A 484 0.22 29.25 7.94
C ARG A 484 0.09 28.40 9.21
N PRO A 485 0.29 28.98 10.40
CA PRO A 485 -0.16 28.35 11.64
C PRO A 485 -1.65 28.03 11.58
N GLN A 486 -2.06 26.90 12.14
CA GLN A 486 -3.41 26.38 11.96
C GLN A 486 -4.45 27.25 12.69
N LEU A 487 -5.48 27.70 11.97
CA LEU A 487 -6.37 28.78 12.41
C LEU A 487 -7.31 28.39 13.57
N PHE A 488 -7.63 27.10 13.69
CA PHE A 488 -8.62 26.56 14.62
C PHE A 488 -8.13 25.22 15.19
N THR A 489 -8.53 24.89 16.42
CA THR A 489 -8.29 23.55 16.99
C THR A 489 -9.30 22.56 16.43
N VAL A 490 -8.82 21.38 16.05
CA VAL A 490 -9.58 20.36 15.31
C VAL A 490 -9.88 19.18 16.23
N ARG A 491 -11.11 19.07 16.73
CA ARG A 491 -11.50 18.02 17.69
C ARG A 491 -12.41 16.96 17.08
N THR A 492 -12.12 15.68 17.30
CA THR A 492 -13.04 14.59 16.91
C THR A 492 -14.32 14.59 17.76
N ARG A 493 -15.49 14.45 17.12
CA ARG A 493 -16.78 14.23 17.82
C ARG A 493 -17.05 12.73 18.03
N SER A 494 -16.74 11.92 17.03
CA SER A 494 -16.89 10.46 17.03
C SER A 494 -15.52 9.77 16.96
N LEU A 495 -15.50 8.44 16.92
CA LEU A 495 -14.40 7.72 16.26
C LEU A 495 -14.27 8.28 14.83
N CYS A 496 -13.05 8.61 14.41
CA CYS A 496 -12.77 9.10 13.06
C CYS A 496 -11.67 8.29 12.39
N GLN A 497 -11.81 8.08 11.08
CA GLN A 497 -10.74 7.59 10.20
C GLN A 497 -10.30 8.75 9.31
N LEU A 498 -9.01 9.08 9.35
CA LEU A 498 -8.42 10.18 8.60
C LEU A 498 -7.34 9.65 7.65
N LEU A 499 -7.27 10.21 6.43
CA LEU A 499 -6.13 10.06 5.54
C LEU A 499 -5.20 11.24 5.73
N ARG A 500 -4.03 10.99 6.30
CA ARG A 500 -2.96 11.96 6.52
C ARG A 500 -2.07 12.03 5.28
N LEU A 501 -1.76 13.25 4.83
CA LEU A 501 -0.69 13.52 3.87
C LEU A 501 0.26 14.61 4.39
N ASN A 502 1.56 14.37 4.24
CA ASN A 502 2.59 15.27 4.73
C ASN A 502 2.89 16.41 3.75
N ARG A 503 3.12 17.62 4.26
CA ARG A 503 3.52 18.81 3.48
C ARG A 503 4.60 18.50 2.46
N THR A 504 5.67 17.81 2.86
CA THR A 504 6.84 17.59 1.98
C THR A 504 6.56 16.62 0.84
N ALA A 505 5.78 15.56 1.09
CA ALA A 505 5.34 14.62 0.07
C ALA A 505 4.31 15.26 -0.87
N PHE A 506 3.35 16.01 -0.32
CA PHE A 506 2.37 16.75 -1.11
C PHE A 506 3.03 17.76 -2.05
N LEU A 507 3.91 18.62 -1.53
CA LEU A 507 4.58 19.64 -2.34
C LEU A 507 5.49 19.01 -3.41
N SER A 508 6.21 17.92 -3.12
CA SER A 508 7.05 17.27 -4.14
C SER A 508 6.24 16.64 -5.27
N ILE A 509 5.04 16.11 -4.97
CA ILE A 509 4.11 15.55 -5.95
C ILE A 509 3.41 16.66 -6.77
N VAL A 510 3.07 17.80 -6.15
CA VAL A 510 2.50 18.95 -6.87
C VAL A 510 3.55 19.67 -7.72
N GLN A 511 4.78 19.81 -7.25
CA GLN A 511 5.88 20.44 -8.00
C GLN A 511 6.27 19.66 -9.28
N SER A 512 6.07 18.33 -9.33
CA SER A 512 6.24 17.56 -10.57
C SER A 512 5.06 17.65 -11.55
N ASN A 513 3.94 18.28 -11.15
CA ASN A 513 2.70 18.35 -11.92
C ASN A 513 2.09 19.78 -11.81
N VAL A 514 2.86 20.78 -12.20
CA VAL A 514 2.57 22.22 -11.95
C VAL A 514 1.16 22.64 -12.38
N GLY A 515 0.68 22.16 -13.54
CA GLY A 515 -0.67 22.45 -14.04
C GLY A 515 -1.78 22.09 -13.05
N ASP A 516 -1.80 20.85 -12.55
CA ASP A 516 -2.73 20.40 -11.50
C ASP A 516 -2.57 21.22 -10.20
N GLY A 517 -1.35 21.64 -9.88
CA GLY A 517 -1.07 22.53 -8.75
C GLY A 517 -1.83 23.87 -8.82
N THR A 518 -1.99 24.43 -10.02
CA THR A 518 -2.81 25.64 -10.21
C THR A 518 -4.31 25.37 -10.01
N ILE A 519 -4.80 24.19 -10.41
CA ILE A 519 -6.19 23.77 -10.22
C ILE A 519 -6.49 23.64 -8.72
N ILE A 520 -5.61 22.95 -7.98
CA ILE A 520 -5.68 22.81 -6.51
C ILE A 520 -5.75 24.19 -5.82
N MET A 521 -4.89 25.13 -6.23
CA MET A 521 -4.89 26.47 -5.62
C MET A 521 -6.13 27.30 -6.02
N ASN A 522 -6.62 27.17 -7.25
CA ASN A 522 -7.88 27.78 -7.69
C ASN A 522 -9.07 27.24 -6.87
N ASN A 523 -9.16 25.93 -6.64
CA ASN A 523 -10.19 25.29 -5.83
C ASN A 523 -10.19 25.84 -4.39
N LEU A 524 -9.01 25.99 -3.77
CA LEU A 524 -8.88 26.60 -2.44
C LEU A 524 -9.33 28.08 -2.44
N ILE A 525 -8.88 28.88 -3.42
CA ILE A 525 -9.25 30.30 -3.52
C ILE A 525 -10.76 30.46 -3.73
N GLN A 526 -11.39 29.61 -4.53
CA GLN A 526 -12.84 29.62 -4.74
C GLN A 526 -13.59 29.27 -3.44
N PHE A 527 -13.25 28.16 -2.80
CA PHE A 527 -13.86 27.74 -1.53
C PHE A 527 -13.78 28.83 -0.46
N LEU A 528 -12.61 29.47 -0.30
CA LEU A 528 -12.43 30.57 0.63
C LEU A 528 -13.23 31.83 0.24
N LYS A 529 -13.46 32.07 -1.05
CA LYS A 529 -14.31 33.18 -1.54
C LYS A 529 -15.81 32.91 -1.37
N GLU A 530 -16.23 31.65 -1.34
CA GLU A 530 -17.60 31.24 -1.01
C GLU A 530 -17.85 31.34 0.50
N GLN A 531 -16.85 31.00 1.35
CA GLN A 531 -16.91 31.11 2.82
C GLN A 531 -16.80 32.55 3.39
N LYS A 532 -17.10 33.59 2.58
CA LYS A 532 -16.90 35.01 2.91
C LYS A 532 -17.72 35.55 4.08
N GLU A 533 -18.82 34.89 4.46
CA GLU A 533 -19.67 35.31 5.59
C GLU A 533 -18.94 35.20 6.94
N ASN A 534 -17.95 34.30 7.05
CA ASN A 534 -17.12 34.18 8.24
C ASN A 534 -16.05 35.29 8.27
N SER A 535 -16.21 36.28 9.17
CA SER A 535 -15.29 37.42 9.33
C SER A 535 -13.79 37.04 9.43
N VAL A 536 -13.48 35.93 10.12
CA VAL A 536 -12.10 35.39 10.21
C VAL A 536 -11.62 34.89 8.83
N MET A 537 -12.47 34.17 8.09
CA MET A 537 -12.14 33.68 6.75
C MET A 537 -11.99 34.83 5.76
N ALA A 538 -12.80 35.89 5.85
CA ALA A 538 -12.65 37.08 5.00
C ALA A 538 -11.29 37.79 5.20
N GLY A 539 -10.80 37.85 6.46
CA GLY A 539 -9.43 38.31 6.75
C GLY A 539 -8.37 37.39 6.15
N VAL A 540 -8.54 36.07 6.28
CA VAL A 540 -7.65 35.05 5.73
C VAL A 540 -7.62 35.07 4.20
N VAL A 541 -8.77 35.24 3.52
CA VAL A 541 -8.86 35.45 2.06
C VAL A 541 -7.99 36.63 1.64
N LYS A 542 -8.23 37.80 2.24
CA LYS A 542 -7.51 39.03 1.88
C LYS A 542 -6.00 38.92 2.14
N GLU A 543 -5.61 38.18 3.18
CA GLU A 543 -4.20 37.95 3.48
C GLU A 543 -3.57 36.89 2.56
N ILE A 544 -4.29 35.83 2.18
CA ILE A 544 -3.86 34.84 1.17
C ILE A 544 -3.75 35.48 -0.21
N GLU A 545 -4.69 36.32 -0.62
CA GLU A 545 -4.58 37.18 -1.82
C GLU A 545 -3.34 38.08 -1.71
N SER A 546 -3.05 38.62 -0.53
CA SER A 546 -1.80 39.35 -0.30
C SER A 546 -0.54 38.46 -0.30
N MET A 547 -0.62 37.17 0.03
CA MET A 547 0.49 36.22 0.05
C MET A 547 0.79 35.65 -1.35
N LEU A 548 -0.26 35.37 -2.13
CA LEU A 548 -0.22 35.14 -3.57
C LEU A 548 0.50 36.32 -4.23
N ALA A 549 0.00 37.54 -4.02
CA ALA A 549 0.62 38.77 -4.49
C ALA A 549 1.94 39.14 -3.79
N ARG A 550 2.45 38.30 -2.88
CA ARG A 550 3.80 38.46 -2.28
C ARG A 550 4.86 37.55 -2.92
N GLY A 551 4.47 36.50 -3.63
CA GLY A 551 5.39 35.42 -4.05
C GLY A 551 5.90 34.56 -2.88
N ASN A 552 5.22 34.60 -1.72
CA ASN A 552 5.69 34.03 -0.46
C ASN A 552 5.14 32.61 -0.18
N LEU A 553 4.88 31.83 -1.24
CA LEU A 553 4.23 30.52 -1.15
C LEU A 553 5.10 29.46 -1.83
N ASP A 554 5.22 28.27 -1.21
CA ASP A 554 6.02 27.14 -1.74
C ASP A 554 5.38 26.45 -2.96
N LEU A 555 4.22 26.94 -3.43
CA LEU A 555 3.60 26.59 -4.70
C LEU A 555 4.02 27.64 -5.76
N PRO A 556 4.44 27.21 -6.97
CA PRO A 556 4.84 28.13 -8.04
C PRO A 556 3.62 28.92 -8.54
N ILE A 557 3.58 30.21 -8.22
CA ILE A 557 2.63 31.18 -8.77
C ILE A 557 3.37 31.94 -9.86
N THR A 558 3.33 31.42 -11.08
CA THR A 558 3.96 32.04 -12.25
C THR A 558 3.22 33.32 -12.64
N LEU A 559 3.90 34.22 -13.36
CA LEU A 559 3.24 35.41 -13.93
C LEU A 559 2.06 35.03 -14.84
N CYS A 560 2.19 33.92 -15.56
CA CYS A 560 1.15 33.32 -16.40
C CYS A 560 -0.16 33.07 -15.65
N PHE A 561 -0.14 32.72 -14.37
CA PHE A 561 -1.35 32.53 -13.56
C PHE A 561 -2.12 33.85 -13.34
N ALA A 562 -1.41 34.95 -13.07
CA ALA A 562 -2.04 36.27 -12.88
C ALA A 562 -2.67 36.77 -14.19
N VAL A 563 -1.94 36.63 -15.30
CA VAL A 563 -2.42 36.99 -16.64
C VAL A 563 -3.62 36.15 -17.07
N THR A 564 -3.59 34.82 -16.87
CA THR A 564 -4.70 33.92 -17.23
C THR A 564 -6.01 34.29 -16.50
N ARG A 565 -5.90 34.87 -15.30
CA ARG A 565 -7.04 35.39 -14.53
C ARG A 565 -7.44 36.83 -14.86
N GLY A 566 -6.66 37.53 -15.69
CA GLY A 566 -6.81 38.94 -16.02
C GLY A 566 -6.54 39.90 -14.85
N ASP A 567 -5.82 39.45 -13.82
CA ASP A 567 -5.60 40.19 -12.57
C ASP A 567 -4.35 41.09 -12.70
N ASP A 568 -4.57 42.28 -13.25
CA ASP A 568 -3.55 43.32 -13.49
C ASP A 568 -2.90 43.81 -12.18
N PHE A 569 -3.68 43.94 -11.11
CA PHE A 569 -3.20 44.31 -9.78
C PHE A 569 -2.26 43.24 -9.20
N LEU A 570 -2.63 41.96 -9.27
CA LEU A 570 -1.77 40.84 -8.87
C LEU A 570 -0.48 40.83 -9.69
N LEU A 571 -0.60 40.92 -11.02
CA LEU A 571 0.53 40.92 -11.96
C LEU A 571 1.53 42.04 -11.65
N HIS A 572 1.06 43.28 -11.51
CA HIS A 572 1.89 44.43 -11.13
C HIS A 572 2.61 44.20 -9.80
N GLN A 573 1.94 43.60 -8.81
CA GLN A 573 2.56 43.36 -7.50
C GLN A 573 3.60 42.21 -7.52
N LEU A 574 3.49 41.25 -8.44
CA LEU A 574 4.50 40.21 -8.70
C LEU A 574 5.72 40.77 -9.43
N LEU A 575 5.52 41.51 -10.53
CA LEU A 575 6.59 42.15 -11.31
C LEU A 575 7.41 43.12 -10.44
N LYS A 576 6.74 43.90 -9.59
CA LYS A 576 7.37 44.81 -8.61
C LYS A 576 8.24 44.13 -7.54
N ARG A 577 8.26 42.80 -7.49
CA ARG A 577 9.10 42.00 -6.59
C ARG A 577 10.31 41.36 -7.27
N GLY A 578 10.48 41.58 -8.57
CA GLY A 578 11.61 41.04 -9.33
C GLY A 578 11.42 39.59 -9.81
N MET A 579 10.18 39.17 -10.03
CA MET A 579 9.91 38.01 -10.89
C MET A 579 10.21 38.39 -12.34
N ASP A 580 10.89 37.51 -13.09
CA ASP A 580 11.32 37.78 -14.46
C ASP A 580 10.10 37.84 -15.40
N PRO A 581 9.83 38.96 -16.09
CA PRO A 581 8.73 39.09 -17.05
C PRO A 581 8.77 38.05 -18.18
N ASN A 582 9.94 37.43 -18.41
CA ASN A 582 10.24 36.49 -19.47
C ASN A 582 10.21 35.02 -19.02
N GLU A 583 9.78 34.74 -17.79
CA GLU A 583 9.45 33.39 -17.34
C GLU A 583 8.42 32.76 -18.29
N SER A 584 8.72 31.54 -18.77
CA SER A 584 7.90 30.77 -19.71
C SER A 584 7.42 29.45 -19.08
N ASP A 585 6.30 28.94 -19.59
CA ASP A 585 5.81 27.60 -19.25
C ASP A 585 6.57 26.48 -20.00
N ASN A 586 6.14 25.24 -19.82
CA ASN A 586 6.76 24.05 -20.44
C ASN A 586 6.70 24.06 -21.98
N ASP A 587 5.75 24.79 -22.57
CA ASP A 587 5.51 24.87 -24.02
C ASP A 587 6.17 26.13 -24.63
N GLY A 588 6.74 27.00 -23.78
CA GLY A 588 7.48 28.21 -24.14
C GLY A 588 6.67 29.51 -24.05
N HIS A 589 5.40 29.48 -23.62
CA HIS A 589 4.60 30.69 -23.53
C HIS A 589 5.08 31.54 -22.35
N THR A 590 5.57 32.74 -22.64
CA THR A 590 5.76 33.78 -21.62
C THR A 590 4.42 34.37 -21.19
N ALA A 591 4.38 35.04 -20.04
CA ALA A 591 3.20 35.76 -19.57
C ALA A 591 2.65 36.76 -20.62
N LEU A 592 3.50 37.29 -21.50
CA LEU A 592 3.11 38.22 -22.56
C LEU A 592 2.36 37.54 -23.73
N HIS A 593 2.67 36.28 -24.06
CA HIS A 593 1.89 35.50 -25.05
C HIS A 593 0.45 35.31 -24.58
N ILE A 594 0.26 34.95 -23.31
CA ILE A 594 -1.07 34.73 -22.72
C ILE A 594 -1.84 36.05 -22.61
N ALA A 595 -1.14 37.15 -22.29
CA ALA A 595 -1.76 38.48 -22.22
C ALA A 595 -2.24 38.95 -23.61
N ALA A 596 -1.46 38.61 -24.65
CA ALA A 596 -1.79 38.85 -26.05
C ALA A 596 -3.00 38.03 -26.53
N SER A 597 -2.98 36.70 -26.36
CA SER A 597 -4.08 35.77 -26.68
C SER A 597 -5.39 36.04 -25.89
N LYS A 598 -5.34 36.85 -24.83
CA LYS A 598 -6.51 37.22 -24.02
C LYS A 598 -6.90 38.69 -24.15
N GLY A 599 -6.22 39.46 -25.01
CA GLY A 599 -6.57 40.85 -25.30
C GLY A 599 -6.45 41.80 -24.11
N ASN A 600 -5.71 41.43 -23.06
CA ASN A 600 -5.67 42.20 -21.83
C ASN A 600 -4.64 43.32 -21.89
N GLU A 601 -5.06 44.46 -22.43
CA GLU A 601 -4.29 45.71 -22.56
C GLU A 601 -3.51 46.10 -21.30
N GLN A 602 -4.10 45.96 -20.10
CA GLN A 602 -3.44 46.38 -18.86
C GLN A 602 -2.33 45.41 -18.46
N CYS A 603 -2.57 44.10 -18.62
CA CYS A 603 -1.52 43.09 -18.40
C CYS A 603 -0.37 43.24 -19.41
N VAL A 604 -0.67 43.50 -20.70
CA VAL A 604 0.35 43.75 -21.73
C VAL A 604 1.17 44.99 -21.40
N ARG A 605 0.53 46.11 -21.06
CA ARG A 605 1.23 47.35 -20.70
C ARG A 605 2.14 47.16 -19.48
N LEU A 606 1.63 46.51 -18.42
CA LEU A 606 2.41 46.20 -17.21
C LEU A 606 3.63 45.30 -17.48
N LEU A 607 3.49 44.30 -18.36
CA LEU A 607 4.61 43.42 -18.72
C LEU A 607 5.70 44.18 -19.50
N LEU A 608 5.30 45.01 -20.47
CA LEU A 608 6.23 45.84 -21.24
C LEU A 608 6.92 46.91 -20.35
N GLU A 609 6.19 47.57 -19.45
CA GLU A 609 6.73 48.55 -18.48
C GLU A 609 7.82 47.94 -17.57
N TYR A 610 7.74 46.64 -17.28
CA TYR A 610 8.72 45.92 -16.45
C TYR A 610 9.79 45.17 -17.26
N GLY A 611 9.79 45.25 -18.60
CA GLY A 611 10.84 44.69 -19.45
C GLY A 611 10.61 43.25 -19.93
N ALA A 612 9.36 42.86 -20.18
CA ALA A 612 9.07 41.69 -21.01
C ALA A 612 9.52 41.91 -22.45
N ASP A 613 10.16 40.91 -23.05
CA ASP A 613 10.56 40.91 -24.46
C ASP A 613 9.33 40.68 -25.36
N PRO A 614 8.91 41.67 -26.18
CA PRO A 614 7.80 41.52 -27.11
C PRO A 614 8.11 40.57 -28.28
N ASN A 615 9.38 40.16 -28.44
CA ASN A 615 9.87 39.25 -29.47
C ASN A 615 10.23 37.86 -28.92
N ALA A 616 9.94 37.58 -27.65
CA ALA A 616 10.08 36.26 -27.05
C ALA A 616 9.32 35.20 -27.87
N ARG A 617 9.85 33.96 -27.94
CA ARG A 617 9.33 32.89 -28.81
C ARG A 617 8.92 31.65 -28.04
N ASP A 618 7.76 31.09 -28.38
CA ASP A 618 7.33 29.76 -27.91
C ASP A 618 8.10 28.62 -28.61
N SER A 619 7.81 27.37 -28.24
CA SER A 619 8.46 26.19 -28.83
C SER A 619 8.17 25.96 -30.33
N GLU A 620 7.01 26.42 -30.81
CA GLU A 620 6.62 26.34 -32.23
C GLU A 620 7.28 27.47 -33.06
N GLY A 621 7.64 28.57 -32.40
CA GLY A 621 8.30 29.75 -32.96
C GLY A 621 7.38 30.97 -33.12
N LYS A 622 6.21 30.98 -32.47
CA LYS A 622 5.29 32.13 -32.39
C LYS A 622 5.90 33.28 -31.59
N VAL A 623 5.23 34.44 -31.57
CA VAL A 623 5.55 35.62 -30.73
C VAL A 623 4.25 36.25 -30.20
N PRO A 624 4.26 37.05 -29.11
CA PRO A 624 3.05 37.68 -28.58
C PRO A 624 2.25 38.51 -29.61
N LEU A 625 2.93 39.18 -30.55
CA LEU A 625 2.26 39.94 -31.61
C LEU A 625 1.42 39.04 -32.54
N TRP A 626 1.84 37.79 -32.78
CA TRP A 626 1.08 36.83 -33.58
C TRP A 626 -0.20 36.37 -32.87
N GLU A 627 -0.12 36.09 -31.57
CA GLU A 627 -1.28 35.74 -30.74
C GLU A 627 -2.35 36.84 -30.74
N ALA A 628 -1.93 38.11 -30.62
CA ALA A 628 -2.84 39.26 -30.67
C ALA A 628 -3.47 39.49 -32.05
N LEU A 629 -2.78 39.10 -33.14
CA LEU A 629 -3.30 39.19 -34.51
C LEU A 629 -4.33 38.09 -34.79
N CYS A 630 -4.06 36.83 -34.41
CA CYS A 630 -4.98 35.72 -34.61
C CYS A 630 -6.33 35.95 -33.92
N GLU A 631 -6.30 36.38 -32.65
CA GLU A 631 -7.50 36.68 -31.85
C GLU A 631 -8.08 38.09 -32.17
N LYS A 632 -7.57 38.76 -33.21
CA LYS A 632 -7.99 40.09 -33.72
C LYS A 632 -8.06 41.20 -32.65
N HIS A 633 -7.13 41.17 -31.70
CA HIS A 633 -7.06 42.09 -30.55
C HIS A 633 -6.29 43.38 -30.86
N ALA A 634 -6.83 44.19 -31.78
CA ALA A 634 -6.19 45.38 -32.36
C ALA A 634 -5.57 46.39 -31.36
N ALA A 635 -6.20 46.61 -30.19
CA ALA A 635 -5.65 47.50 -29.16
C ALA A 635 -4.36 46.94 -28.51
N VAL A 636 -4.25 45.62 -28.38
CA VAL A 636 -3.04 44.94 -27.90
C VAL A 636 -1.98 44.88 -28.99
N VAL A 637 -2.37 44.68 -30.26
CA VAL A 637 -1.46 44.77 -31.41
C VAL A 637 -0.75 46.12 -31.43
N GLN A 638 -1.49 47.23 -31.21
CA GLN A 638 -0.91 48.57 -31.09
C GLN A 638 0.07 48.67 -29.91
N LEU A 639 -0.32 48.25 -28.70
CA LEU A 639 0.56 48.29 -27.52
C LEU A 639 1.85 47.46 -27.67
N LEU A 640 1.77 46.30 -28.35
CA LEU A 640 2.94 45.46 -28.62
C LEU A 640 3.88 46.10 -29.65
N VAL A 641 3.35 46.69 -30.72
CA VAL A 641 4.15 47.42 -31.72
C VAL A 641 4.78 48.69 -31.14
N GLU A 642 4.05 49.44 -30.30
CA GLU A 642 4.61 50.56 -29.51
C GLU A 642 5.71 50.09 -28.55
N GLY A 643 5.61 48.87 -28.02
CA GLY A 643 6.64 48.20 -27.21
C GLY A 643 7.85 47.68 -27.99
N GLY A 644 7.83 47.72 -29.33
CA GLY A 644 8.93 47.21 -30.18
C GLY A 644 8.80 45.74 -30.60
N ALA A 645 7.57 45.20 -30.67
CA ALA A 645 7.31 43.92 -31.31
C ALA A 645 7.55 43.98 -32.83
N ASP A 646 8.26 42.99 -33.36
CA ASP A 646 8.43 42.75 -34.79
C ASP A 646 7.95 41.32 -35.13
N LEU A 647 7.03 41.20 -36.09
CA LEU A 647 6.51 39.92 -36.53
C LEU A 647 7.59 39.07 -37.24
N SER A 648 8.62 39.70 -37.80
CA SER A 648 9.75 39.04 -38.46
C SER A 648 10.61 38.18 -37.51
N SER A 649 10.60 38.52 -36.21
CA SER A 649 11.21 37.75 -35.11
C SER A 649 10.65 36.33 -35.00
N GLY A 650 9.42 36.11 -35.46
CA GLY A 650 8.69 34.85 -35.44
C GLY A 650 9.00 33.87 -36.58
N ASP A 651 8.10 32.90 -36.78
CA ASP A 651 8.08 32.05 -37.97
C ASP A 651 6.99 32.55 -38.94
N THR A 652 7.33 33.58 -39.71
CA THR A 652 6.40 34.18 -40.70
C THR A 652 5.95 33.20 -41.78
N GLY A 653 6.71 32.11 -42.01
CA GLY A 653 6.31 31.03 -42.89
C GLY A 653 5.20 30.16 -42.30
N LEU A 654 5.23 29.91 -40.98
CA LEU A 654 4.11 29.30 -40.25
C LEU A 654 2.88 30.21 -40.28
N TYR A 655 3.05 31.50 -39.95
CA TYR A 655 1.96 32.49 -39.88
C TYR A 655 1.19 32.60 -41.20
N ALA A 656 1.91 32.76 -42.31
CA ALA A 656 1.32 32.88 -43.63
C ALA A 656 0.68 31.56 -44.12
N CYS A 657 1.07 30.40 -43.59
CA CYS A 657 0.34 29.15 -43.83
C CYS A 657 -0.97 29.10 -43.04
N ILE A 658 -0.99 29.52 -41.77
CA ILE A 658 -2.20 29.51 -40.93
C ILE A 658 -3.27 30.43 -41.50
N ALA A 659 -2.91 31.67 -41.85
CA ALA A 659 -3.86 32.62 -42.45
C ALA A 659 -4.48 32.09 -43.77
N VAL A 660 -3.74 31.27 -44.53
CA VAL A 660 -4.24 30.60 -45.74
C VAL A 660 -5.12 29.38 -45.41
N GLU A 661 -4.77 28.60 -44.40
CA GLU A 661 -5.57 27.46 -43.91
C GLU A 661 -6.95 27.91 -43.40
N GLU A 662 -6.99 29.03 -42.68
CA GLU A 662 -8.24 29.67 -42.23
C GLU A 662 -8.92 30.49 -43.34
N SER A 663 -8.22 30.71 -44.46
CA SER A 663 -8.65 31.54 -45.59
C SER A 663 -8.97 33.00 -45.22
N ASP A 664 -8.32 33.52 -44.17
CA ASP A 664 -8.49 34.88 -43.68
C ASP A 664 -7.56 35.87 -44.41
N THR A 665 -8.13 36.56 -45.41
CA THR A 665 -7.40 37.57 -46.18
C THR A 665 -7.10 38.85 -45.39
N GLU A 666 -7.78 39.12 -44.28
CA GLU A 666 -7.47 40.26 -43.41
C GLU A 666 -6.19 39.96 -42.64
N LEU A 667 -6.13 38.79 -41.97
CA LEU A 667 -4.96 38.33 -41.24
C LEU A 667 -3.72 38.22 -42.13
N LEU A 668 -3.87 37.76 -43.39
CA LEU A 668 -2.74 37.72 -44.33
C LEU A 668 -2.24 39.12 -44.74
N ASN A 669 -3.12 40.11 -44.86
CA ASN A 669 -2.72 41.51 -45.09
C ASN A 669 -2.10 42.13 -43.84
N ASP A 670 -2.59 41.80 -42.63
CA ASP A 670 -2.00 42.27 -41.37
C ASP A 670 -0.58 41.72 -41.16
N ILE A 671 -0.31 40.45 -41.50
CA ILE A 671 1.05 39.89 -41.51
C ILE A 671 1.99 40.75 -42.36
N ILE A 672 1.54 41.15 -43.55
CA ILE A 672 2.32 41.99 -44.48
C ILE A 672 2.49 43.42 -43.92
N HIS A 673 1.42 43.98 -43.33
CA HIS A 673 1.45 45.32 -42.74
C HIS A 673 2.43 45.43 -41.56
N TYR A 674 2.48 44.40 -40.71
CA TYR A 674 3.38 44.31 -39.56
C TYR A 674 4.74 43.65 -39.88
N GLY A 675 5.16 43.68 -41.16
CA GLY A 675 6.54 43.37 -41.58
C GLY A 675 6.87 41.89 -41.78
N GLY A 676 5.89 40.99 -41.74
CA GLY A 676 6.08 39.55 -41.94
C GLY A 676 6.28 39.15 -43.40
N ASP A 677 7.37 38.44 -43.70
CA ASP A 677 7.58 37.84 -45.03
C ASP A 677 6.68 36.59 -45.22
N VAL A 678 5.60 36.76 -45.98
CA VAL A 678 4.66 35.70 -46.38
C VAL A 678 5.24 34.70 -47.40
N ASN A 679 6.37 35.02 -48.03
CA ASN A 679 7.04 34.16 -48.99
C ASN A 679 8.05 33.20 -48.33
N ARG A 680 8.29 33.37 -47.03
CA ARG A 680 9.13 32.49 -46.21
C ARG A 680 8.56 31.06 -46.20
N ALA A 681 9.45 30.08 -46.12
CA ALA A 681 9.07 28.68 -45.97
C ALA A 681 9.07 28.29 -44.49
N ARG A 682 8.15 27.39 -44.12
CA ARG A 682 8.20 26.64 -42.85
C ARG A 682 9.42 25.73 -42.80
N ARG A 683 9.69 25.13 -41.63
CA ARG A 683 10.84 24.23 -41.38
C ARG A 683 10.90 22.99 -42.30
N ASP A 684 9.80 22.62 -42.94
CA ASP A 684 9.63 21.53 -43.90
C ASP A 684 9.75 21.98 -45.38
N GLY A 685 10.05 23.26 -45.64
CA GLY A 685 10.14 23.85 -46.97
C GLY A 685 8.79 24.32 -47.55
N THR A 686 7.66 23.98 -46.92
CA THR A 686 6.33 24.39 -47.38
C THR A 686 6.17 25.91 -47.29
N THR A 687 5.59 26.53 -48.33
CA THR A 687 5.25 27.96 -48.36
C THR A 687 3.74 28.17 -48.33
N ALA A 688 3.29 29.37 -47.95
CA ALA A 688 1.88 29.76 -48.01
C ALA A 688 1.24 29.49 -49.39
N LEU A 689 2.00 29.69 -50.48
CA LEU A 689 1.50 29.40 -51.83
C LEU A 689 1.28 27.89 -52.06
N HIS A 690 2.15 27.00 -51.57
CA HIS A 690 1.88 25.56 -51.62
C HIS A 690 0.56 25.22 -50.90
N ARG A 691 0.32 25.87 -49.75
CA ARG A 691 -0.88 25.64 -48.94
C ARG A 691 -2.16 26.12 -49.64
N ALA A 692 -2.11 27.31 -50.24
CA ALA A 692 -3.22 27.88 -51.02
C ALA A 692 -3.59 27.01 -52.22
N VAL A 693 -2.59 26.43 -52.91
CA VAL A 693 -2.86 25.46 -53.98
C VAL A 693 -3.42 24.13 -53.42
N CYS A 694 -2.93 23.64 -52.28
CA CYS A 694 -3.49 22.44 -51.64
C CYS A 694 -4.98 22.58 -51.27
N ASP A 695 -5.42 23.76 -50.83
CA ASP A 695 -6.85 24.03 -50.53
C ASP A 695 -7.66 24.44 -51.77
N GLY A 696 -7.01 24.64 -52.92
CA GLY A 696 -7.65 25.18 -54.13
C GLY A 696 -8.12 26.63 -54.01
N ASN A 697 -7.62 27.38 -53.02
CA ASN A 697 -8.05 28.76 -52.76
C ASN A 697 -7.40 29.72 -53.78
N VAL A 698 -8.13 29.96 -54.87
CA VAL A 698 -7.75 30.85 -55.98
C VAL A 698 -7.44 32.27 -55.51
N GLN A 699 -8.21 32.81 -54.56
CA GLN A 699 -8.07 34.17 -54.06
C GLN A 699 -6.80 34.34 -53.21
N MET A 700 -6.50 33.37 -52.33
CA MET A 700 -5.24 33.34 -51.59
C MET A 700 -4.04 33.12 -52.51
N ALA A 701 -4.17 32.27 -53.53
CA ALA A 701 -3.11 32.11 -54.53
C ALA A 701 -2.84 33.42 -55.29
N GLU A 702 -3.89 34.17 -55.68
CA GLU A 702 -3.75 35.47 -56.35
C GLU A 702 -3.10 36.52 -55.42
N LEU A 703 -3.58 36.66 -54.18
CA LEU A 703 -3.06 37.63 -53.20
C LEU A 703 -1.59 37.36 -52.81
N LEU A 704 -1.20 36.08 -52.66
CA LEU A 704 0.20 35.69 -52.42
C LEU A 704 1.08 35.93 -53.66
N LEU A 705 0.55 35.65 -54.86
CA LEU A 705 1.25 35.98 -56.10
C LEU A 705 1.53 37.49 -56.17
N GLU A 706 0.52 38.34 -55.94
CA GLU A 706 0.68 39.81 -55.93
C GLU A 706 1.86 40.24 -55.05
N HIS A 707 1.99 39.65 -53.85
CA HIS A 707 3.09 39.89 -52.90
C HIS A 707 4.39 39.11 -53.17
N GLY A 708 4.56 38.61 -54.38
CA GLY A 708 5.84 38.11 -54.90
C GLY A 708 6.07 36.60 -54.80
N ALA A 709 5.05 35.80 -54.45
CA ALA A 709 5.24 34.37 -54.22
C ALA A 709 5.79 33.60 -55.43
N ASP A 710 6.84 32.82 -55.19
CA ASP A 710 7.54 32.04 -56.20
C ASP A 710 6.78 30.74 -56.53
N ILE A 711 6.41 30.62 -57.81
CA ILE A 711 5.64 29.52 -58.40
C ILE A 711 6.52 28.26 -58.63
N ASP A 712 7.85 28.43 -58.63
CA ASP A 712 8.85 27.39 -58.92
C ASP A 712 9.71 27.01 -57.69
N LYS A 713 9.50 27.66 -56.53
CA LYS A 713 10.13 27.29 -55.25
C LYS A 713 9.66 25.92 -54.78
N GLN A 714 10.59 25.06 -54.34
CA GLN A 714 10.30 23.68 -53.95
C GLN A 714 10.02 23.52 -52.45
N ASP A 715 9.09 22.64 -52.09
CA ASP A 715 8.91 22.11 -50.73
C ASP A 715 9.98 21.05 -50.36
N GLY A 716 9.97 20.56 -49.12
CA GLY A 716 10.88 19.50 -48.66
C GLY A 716 10.69 18.14 -49.35
N ASN A 717 9.65 17.97 -50.17
CA ASN A 717 9.39 16.78 -50.99
C ASN A 717 9.81 16.98 -52.46
N GLY A 718 10.24 18.20 -52.85
CA GLY A 718 10.63 18.57 -54.21
C GLY A 718 9.48 19.02 -55.13
N TRP A 719 8.25 19.13 -54.62
CA TRP A 719 7.13 19.70 -55.38
C TRP A 719 7.25 21.21 -55.47
N THR A 720 6.75 21.80 -56.56
CA THR A 720 6.51 23.25 -56.67
C THR A 720 5.01 23.53 -56.65
N PRO A 721 4.54 24.74 -56.30
CA PRO A 721 3.12 25.08 -56.35
C PRO A 721 2.49 24.82 -57.72
N ARG A 722 3.24 25.01 -58.82
CA ARG A 722 2.78 24.67 -60.18
C ARG A 722 2.57 23.17 -60.38
N ALA A 723 3.57 22.35 -60.05
CA ALA A 723 3.47 20.90 -60.20
C ALA A 723 2.35 20.32 -59.33
N LEU A 724 2.12 20.91 -58.16
CA LEU A 724 1.05 20.54 -57.24
C LEU A 724 -0.33 20.99 -57.76
N ALA A 725 -0.47 22.16 -58.39
CA ALA A 725 -1.70 22.60 -59.07
C ALA A 725 -2.06 21.69 -60.25
N GLU A 726 -1.07 21.31 -61.06
CA GLU A 726 -1.22 20.38 -62.18
C GLU A 726 -1.55 18.96 -61.72
N GLN A 727 -0.99 18.50 -60.60
CA GLN A 727 -1.30 17.18 -60.02
C GLN A 727 -2.71 17.12 -59.38
N GLN A 728 -3.18 18.21 -58.79
CA GLN A 728 -4.49 18.25 -58.12
C GLN A 728 -5.64 18.64 -59.05
N GLY A 729 -5.36 19.23 -60.22
CA GLY A 729 -6.38 19.60 -61.22
C GLY A 729 -7.02 20.98 -61.00
N HIS A 730 -6.32 21.89 -60.30
CA HIS A 730 -6.81 23.24 -60.02
C HIS A 730 -6.63 24.15 -61.24
N ASP A 731 -7.48 23.99 -62.25
CA ASP A 731 -7.35 24.66 -63.56
C ASP A 731 -7.35 26.19 -63.46
N ASP A 732 -8.14 26.78 -62.58
CA ASP A 732 -8.16 28.24 -62.36
C ASP A 732 -6.81 28.77 -61.82
N ILE A 733 -6.19 28.04 -60.90
CA ILE A 733 -4.86 28.38 -60.37
C ILE A 733 -3.78 28.17 -61.45
N GLN A 734 -3.91 27.11 -62.28
CA GLN A 734 -3.04 26.94 -63.45
C GLN A 734 -3.19 28.12 -64.44
N LEU A 735 -4.38 28.68 -64.61
CA LEU A 735 -4.61 29.87 -65.44
C LEU A 735 -3.95 31.12 -64.85
N LEU A 736 -4.03 31.34 -63.52
CA LEU A 736 -3.28 32.41 -62.83
C LEU A 736 -1.75 32.26 -63.00
N PHE A 737 -1.21 31.05 -62.83
CA PHE A 737 0.22 30.80 -63.04
C PHE A 737 0.66 30.97 -64.51
N ARG A 738 -0.25 30.80 -65.48
CA ARG A 738 0.02 31.00 -66.92
C ARG A 738 -0.06 32.48 -67.31
N SER A 739 -1.08 33.21 -66.85
CA SER A 739 -1.26 34.64 -67.19
C SER A 739 -0.08 35.49 -66.72
N ARG A 740 0.41 35.23 -65.49
CA ARG A 740 1.48 36.01 -64.86
C ARG A 740 2.87 35.80 -65.48
N LYS A 741 3.05 34.73 -66.27
CA LYS A 741 4.29 34.48 -67.01
C LYS A 741 4.44 35.37 -68.26
N ALA A 742 3.34 35.97 -68.74
CA ALA A 742 3.34 36.81 -69.94
C ALA A 742 3.81 38.26 -69.71
N THR A 743 3.83 38.74 -68.46
CA THR A 743 4.10 40.15 -68.12
C THR A 743 5.56 40.45 -67.79
N ALA A 744 6.39 39.43 -67.53
CA ALA A 744 7.76 39.60 -67.02
C ALA A 744 8.85 39.77 -68.11
N SER A 745 8.52 39.62 -69.40
CA SER A 745 9.52 39.48 -70.47
C SER A 745 9.88 40.79 -71.19
N GLY A 746 10.53 41.74 -70.50
CA GLY A 746 11.22 42.84 -71.21
C GLY A 746 11.76 44.01 -70.38
N HIS A 747 13.05 44.00 -70.04
CA HIS A 747 14.07 44.83 -70.73
C HIS A 747 15.53 44.52 -70.29
N HIS A 748 16.39 44.42 -71.31
CA HIS A 748 17.87 44.36 -71.40
C HIS A 748 18.84 44.18 -70.20
N HIS A 749 19.66 43.13 -70.36
CA HIS A 749 21.04 42.93 -69.90
C HIS A 749 22.02 44.12 -70.01
N VAL A 750 23.08 44.06 -69.17
CA VAL A 750 24.50 44.26 -69.57
C VAL A 750 25.36 43.11 -68.99
N PRO A 751 26.39 42.54 -69.70
CA PRO A 751 27.12 41.34 -69.22
C PRO A 751 28.67 41.39 -69.22
N SER A 752 29.29 40.45 -68.49
CA SER A 752 30.65 39.90 -68.69
C SER A 752 30.77 38.56 -67.92
N SER A 753 30.99 37.37 -68.51
CA SER A 753 32.17 36.81 -69.22
C SER A 753 33.38 36.52 -68.28
N THR A 754 34.03 35.35 -68.26
CA THR A 754 34.10 34.27 -69.28
C THR A 754 34.65 32.93 -68.72
N THR A 755 34.38 31.79 -69.42
CA THR A 755 35.14 30.48 -69.42
C THR A 755 35.23 29.69 -68.08
N THR A 756 35.13 28.34 -67.95
CA THR A 756 35.05 27.14 -68.85
C THR A 756 34.72 25.88 -67.99
N ARG A 757 34.29 24.67 -68.43
CA ARG A 757 33.85 24.08 -69.73
C ARG A 757 33.03 22.76 -69.52
N VAL A 758 31.95 22.58 -70.30
CA VAL A 758 31.35 21.36 -70.94
C VAL A 758 31.94 19.96 -70.56
N ALA A 759 31.15 18.93 -70.19
CA ALA A 759 30.34 18.05 -71.08
C ALA A 759 29.20 17.25 -70.36
N PRO A 760 28.24 16.57 -71.06
CA PRO A 760 26.80 16.72 -70.70
C PRO A 760 25.92 15.44 -70.64
N ALA A 761 24.60 15.67 -70.47
CA ALA A 761 23.44 14.84 -70.91
C ALA A 761 23.04 13.60 -70.07
N ALA A 762 21.76 13.20 -69.96
CA ALA A 762 20.46 13.87 -70.25
C ALA A 762 19.25 13.08 -69.69
N ALA A 763 18.05 13.67 -69.85
CA ALA A 763 16.70 13.09 -69.75
C ALA A 763 16.07 12.87 -68.35
N ALA A 764 14.75 13.09 -68.28
CA ALA A 764 13.89 12.91 -67.10
C ALA A 764 12.47 12.49 -67.52
N ALA A 765 11.78 11.76 -66.64
CA ALA A 765 10.32 11.60 -66.56
C ALA A 765 9.99 11.21 -65.09
N SER A 766 9.04 11.83 -64.35
CA SER A 766 7.56 11.86 -64.52
C SER A 766 6.93 10.46 -64.30
N LEU A 767 5.94 10.19 -63.42
CA LEU A 767 4.99 11.01 -62.62
C LEU A 767 4.37 10.18 -61.46
N ILE A 768 3.86 10.84 -60.39
CA ILE A 768 2.71 10.48 -59.48
C ILE A 768 2.76 9.11 -58.72
N GLY A 769 2.38 8.97 -57.43
CA GLY A 769 1.97 9.92 -56.38
C GLY A 769 1.16 9.27 -55.21
N ARG A 770 0.93 10.03 -54.12
CA ARG A 770 0.09 9.80 -52.89
C ARG A 770 0.57 8.85 -51.76
N PHE A 771 0.71 9.46 -50.57
CA PHE A 771 0.43 9.08 -49.15
C PHE A 771 -0.17 7.68 -48.79
N ASN A 772 -0.05 7.14 -47.56
CA ASN A 772 0.35 7.72 -46.25
C ASN A 772 0.83 6.65 -45.22
N SER A 773 1.50 7.08 -44.12
CA SER A 773 1.70 6.37 -42.81
C SER A 773 2.35 4.95 -42.79
N GLU A 774 3.11 4.49 -41.79
CA GLU A 774 3.72 5.06 -40.56
C GLU A 774 4.97 4.21 -40.17
N PRO A 775 5.83 4.61 -39.21
CA PRO A 775 7.20 4.07 -39.07
C PRO A 775 7.38 2.88 -38.11
N MET A 776 8.50 2.17 -38.26
CA MET A 776 9.18 1.49 -37.16
C MET A 776 10.63 1.99 -37.02
N MET A 777 11.06 2.17 -35.76
CA MET A 777 12.40 2.64 -35.39
C MET A 777 13.54 1.77 -35.94
N LYS A 778 14.72 2.38 -36.11
CA LYS A 778 15.98 1.63 -36.02
C LYS A 778 17.08 2.40 -35.28
N ASN A 779 17.78 1.66 -34.42
CA ASN A 779 18.76 2.14 -33.46
C ASN A 779 19.92 2.91 -34.11
N MET A 780 20.39 3.96 -33.43
CA MET A 780 21.78 4.41 -33.54
C MET A 780 22.68 3.53 -32.64
N ILE A 781 23.92 3.32 -33.08
CA ILE A 781 25.00 2.66 -32.32
C ILE A 781 26.21 3.60 -32.35
N HIS A 782 27.04 3.54 -31.31
CA HIS A 782 28.33 4.22 -31.13
C HIS A 782 29.12 4.53 -32.41
N GLU A 783 29.84 5.65 -32.38
CA GLU A 783 31.29 5.62 -32.55
C GLU A 783 31.97 6.55 -31.51
N ASP A 784 33.21 6.24 -31.15
CA ASP A 784 33.96 6.89 -30.05
C ASP A 784 35.19 7.66 -30.58
N ALA A 785 35.43 8.89 -30.10
CA ALA A 785 36.74 9.60 -30.17
C ALA A 785 36.69 10.92 -29.36
N ASP A 786 37.76 11.42 -28.72
CA ASP A 786 38.90 10.76 -28.08
C ASP A 786 39.49 11.75 -27.02
N LEU A 787 40.32 11.29 -26.08
CA LEU A 787 40.87 12.12 -25.00
C LEU A 787 42.18 12.84 -25.36
N PRO A 788 42.44 13.99 -24.70
CA PRO A 788 43.76 14.22 -24.09
C PRO A 788 43.65 14.39 -22.57
N SER A 789 44.73 14.12 -21.82
CA SER A 789 44.71 14.05 -20.35
C SER A 789 45.94 14.60 -19.64
N ARG A 790 45.77 14.92 -18.34
CA ARG A 790 46.78 15.37 -17.34
C ARG A 790 47.19 16.84 -17.53
N VAL A 791 47.34 17.63 -16.45
CA VAL A 791 48.28 17.46 -15.32
C VAL A 791 47.61 17.42 -13.92
N LEU A 792 48.32 16.81 -12.96
CA LEU A 792 48.01 16.65 -11.51
C LEU A 792 48.91 17.58 -10.67
N PRO A 793 48.54 18.02 -9.43
CA PRO A 793 48.67 17.17 -8.22
C PRO A 793 47.67 17.57 -7.08
N GLU A 794 47.61 17.02 -5.85
CA GLU A 794 48.05 15.74 -5.24
C GLU A 794 46.95 15.27 -4.24
N LYS A 795 47.24 15.10 -2.94
CA LYS A 795 46.32 14.63 -1.88
C LYS A 795 46.53 15.40 -0.58
N LEU A 796 45.47 15.54 0.24
CA LEU A 796 45.64 15.56 1.70
C LEU A 796 44.40 15.04 2.47
N ARG A 797 44.65 14.03 3.31
CA ARG A 797 43.85 13.47 4.42
C ARG A 797 42.52 14.16 4.78
N ARG A 798 41.37 13.49 4.53
CA ARG A 798 40.14 13.72 5.32
C ARG A 798 40.33 13.13 6.73
N LYS A 799 40.40 13.98 7.76
CA LYS A 799 40.39 13.58 9.19
C LYS A 799 38.96 13.20 9.62
N ARG A 800 38.86 12.23 10.54
CA ARG A 800 37.63 11.80 11.20
C ARG A 800 37.71 12.15 12.69
N VAL A 801 36.93 13.12 13.15
CA VAL A 801 36.75 13.44 14.59
C VAL A 801 35.29 13.77 14.86
N THR A 802 34.84 13.41 16.06
CA THR A 802 33.46 13.49 16.57
C THR A 802 33.15 14.79 17.31
N PHE A 803 31.89 15.25 17.22
CA PHE A 803 31.06 15.62 18.37
C PHE A 803 29.64 15.07 18.06
N GLN A 804 28.88 14.40 18.93
CA GLN A 804 28.58 14.65 20.35
C GLN A 804 27.98 16.03 20.63
N ASN A 805 26.73 16.22 20.18
CA ASN A 805 25.64 16.81 20.97
C ASN A 805 24.31 16.73 20.21
N SER A 806 23.49 15.73 20.53
CA SER A 806 22.05 15.70 20.21
C SER A 806 21.31 14.98 21.33
N LEU A 807 20.21 15.58 21.80
CA LEU A 807 19.64 15.31 23.13
C LEU A 807 18.99 13.92 23.28
N PHE A 808 18.76 13.22 22.17
CA PHE A 808 18.01 11.96 22.13
C PHE A 808 18.75 10.73 22.70
N GLY A 809 20.08 10.81 22.87
CA GLY A 809 20.92 9.66 23.24
C GLY A 809 20.95 9.27 24.72
N VAL A 810 20.28 10.01 25.61
CA VAL A 810 20.50 9.92 27.08
C VAL A 810 19.41 9.13 27.83
N ILE A 811 18.23 8.93 27.24
CA ILE A 811 17.04 8.41 27.95
C ILE A 811 16.90 6.87 27.85
N SER A 812 17.69 6.19 27.01
CA SER A 812 17.46 4.78 26.64
C SER A 812 18.54 3.78 27.08
N SER A 813 19.09 3.88 28.30
CA SER A 813 19.97 2.82 28.85
C SER A 813 20.12 2.85 30.40
N SER A 814 19.16 2.28 31.15
CA SER A 814 19.28 2.26 32.62
C SER A 814 18.51 1.15 33.38
N GLN A 815 18.50 -0.11 32.90
CA GLN A 815 18.18 -1.26 33.77
C GLN A 815 18.65 -2.62 33.21
N ALA A 816 19.75 -3.17 33.77
CA ALA A 816 20.01 -4.62 33.91
C ALA A 816 21.40 -4.91 34.54
N GLN A 817 21.55 -4.79 35.86
CA GLN A 817 22.39 -5.70 36.69
C GLN A 817 22.35 -5.33 38.18
N ARG A 818 21.89 -6.29 38.99
CA ARG A 818 22.19 -6.43 40.43
C ARG A 818 21.99 -7.91 40.78
N GLU A 819 22.99 -8.51 41.40
CA GLU A 819 22.86 -9.75 42.16
C GLU A 819 23.31 -9.45 43.61
N THR A 820 22.75 -10.21 44.57
CA THR A 820 23.29 -10.56 45.92
C THR A 820 24.09 -9.50 46.72
N ASP A 821 23.76 -9.17 47.98
CA ASP A 821 23.29 -10.07 49.04
C ASP A 821 22.40 -9.44 50.15
N HIS A 822 21.95 -10.31 51.06
CA HIS A 822 21.07 -10.13 52.24
C HIS A 822 21.85 -9.88 53.58
N PRO A 823 21.26 -9.79 54.80
CA PRO A 823 19.87 -9.49 55.26
C PRO A 823 19.78 -8.51 56.49
N LEU A 824 18.57 -8.39 57.10
CA LEU A 824 18.23 -7.86 58.46
C LEU A 824 18.23 -6.31 58.64
N SER A 825 17.43 -5.62 59.47
CA SER A 825 16.10 -5.75 60.14
C SER A 825 15.74 -4.34 60.74
N ARG A 826 14.69 -4.00 61.53
CA ARG A 826 13.60 -4.68 62.27
C ARG A 826 12.44 -3.69 62.58
N GLY A 827 11.17 -4.11 62.46
CA GLY A 827 9.96 -3.40 63.00
C GLY A 827 9.38 -2.30 62.08
N GLY A 828 8.06 -2.04 62.01
CA GLY A 828 6.88 -2.55 62.74
C GLY A 828 6.23 -1.45 63.61
N LEU A 829 4.92 -1.18 63.65
CA LEU A 829 3.71 -1.86 63.12
C LEU A 829 2.82 -0.83 62.33
N ALA A 830 1.62 -1.08 61.79
CA ALA A 830 0.62 -2.13 61.99
C ALA A 830 -0.27 -2.39 60.76
N ALA A 831 -1.11 -3.44 60.83
CA ALA A 831 -2.16 -3.80 59.88
C ALA A 831 -3.49 -3.06 60.23
N THR A 832 -4.59 -3.08 59.47
CA THR A 832 -5.30 -4.22 58.84
C THR A 832 -6.33 -3.76 57.79
N GLY A 833 -6.79 -4.69 56.94
CA GLY A 833 -8.20 -4.75 56.50
C GLY A 833 -8.59 -3.97 55.24
N SER A 834 -8.84 -4.69 54.14
CA SER A 834 -9.69 -4.21 53.05
C SER A 834 -11.18 -4.37 53.42
N PRO A 835 -12.06 -3.55 52.84
CA PRO A 835 -13.22 -4.11 52.14
C PRO A 835 -13.24 -3.71 50.65
N ASN A 836 -14.00 -4.48 49.87
CA ASN A 836 -14.22 -4.24 48.43
C ASN A 836 -15.47 -3.34 48.20
N PRO A 837 -15.84 -2.97 46.96
CA PRO A 837 -16.37 -1.63 46.69
C PRO A 837 -17.88 -1.44 46.90
N SER A 838 -18.26 -0.18 47.14
CA SER A 838 -19.60 0.36 46.93
C SER A 838 -19.52 1.59 46.00
N SER A 839 -20.58 1.82 45.23
CA SER A 839 -20.68 2.91 44.25
C SER A 839 -20.67 4.29 44.89
N GLY A 840 -19.91 5.22 44.33
CA GLY A 840 -19.96 6.63 44.70
C GLY A 840 -19.27 7.51 43.67
N SER A 841 -20.04 8.05 42.71
CA SER A 841 -19.53 9.11 41.84
C SER A 841 -19.24 10.34 42.69
N ARG A 842 -17.96 10.69 42.85
CA ARG A 842 -17.57 12.02 43.33
C ARG A 842 -17.73 13.01 42.18
N ASN A 843 -18.98 13.40 41.92
CA ASN A 843 -19.26 14.56 41.08
C ASN A 843 -18.46 15.75 41.62
N ALA A 844 -17.58 16.32 40.80
CA ALA A 844 -16.88 17.53 41.16
C ALA A 844 -17.92 18.65 41.33
N VAL A 845 -17.88 19.35 42.46
CA VAL A 845 -18.82 20.44 42.75
C VAL A 845 -18.38 21.68 41.98
N ILE A 846 -18.86 21.76 40.74
CA ILE A 846 -18.59 22.89 39.83
C ILE A 846 -19.25 24.15 40.40
N ARG A 847 -18.50 25.26 40.44
CA ARG A 847 -18.95 26.59 40.84
C ARG A 847 -18.89 27.52 39.64
N VAL A 848 -19.95 28.30 39.46
CA VAL A 848 -20.10 29.25 38.35
C VAL A 848 -20.52 30.61 38.87
N THR A 849 -20.15 31.65 38.13
CA THR A 849 -20.55 33.03 38.42
C THR A 849 -21.69 33.40 37.49
N ILE A 850 -22.89 33.67 38.01
CA ILE A 850 -24.03 34.10 37.19
C ILE A 850 -24.25 35.61 37.30
N SER A 851 -24.63 36.26 36.21
CA SER A 851 -24.90 37.70 36.13
C SER A 851 -26.17 37.98 35.33
N CYS A 852 -26.78 39.16 35.54
CA CYS A 852 -28.06 39.54 34.94
C CYS A 852 -28.01 41.01 34.48
N PRO A 853 -27.57 41.29 33.23
CA PRO A 853 -27.30 42.65 32.77
C PRO A 853 -28.56 43.52 32.65
N GLU A 854 -29.71 42.93 32.32
CA GLU A 854 -31.00 43.63 32.19
C GLU A 854 -31.39 44.43 33.45
N LYS A 855 -31.14 43.89 34.65
CA LYS A 855 -31.41 44.58 35.93
C LYS A 855 -30.24 45.43 36.43
N GLY A 856 -29.25 45.73 35.58
CA GLY A 856 -28.08 46.52 35.94
C GLY A 856 -27.15 45.87 36.97
N ASN A 857 -27.31 44.57 37.24
CA ASN A 857 -26.59 43.87 38.30
C ASN A 857 -25.38 43.12 37.71
N THR A 858 -24.36 43.90 37.34
CA THR A 858 -23.09 43.41 36.75
C THR A 858 -22.19 42.68 37.74
N ALA A 859 -22.45 42.82 39.04
CA ALA A 859 -21.77 42.07 40.10
C ALA A 859 -22.18 40.59 40.07
N GLY A 860 -21.37 39.77 39.41
CA GLY A 860 -21.58 38.33 39.27
C GLY A 860 -21.70 37.62 40.63
N LYS A 861 -22.71 36.75 40.76
CA LYS A 861 -23.00 35.99 41.98
C LYS A 861 -22.52 34.55 41.82
N LEU A 862 -21.66 34.08 42.74
CA LEU A 862 -21.20 32.69 42.74
C LEU A 862 -22.34 31.72 43.12
N VAL A 863 -22.35 30.55 42.48
CA VAL A 863 -23.32 29.46 42.65
C VAL A 863 -22.64 28.10 42.46
N LEU A 864 -23.22 27.03 43.00
CA LEU A 864 -22.94 25.67 42.55
C LEU A 864 -23.76 25.40 41.28
N LEU A 865 -23.16 24.79 40.26
CA LEU A 865 -23.87 24.42 39.03
C LEU A 865 -24.89 23.29 39.32
N PRO A 866 -26.19 23.46 39.02
CA PRO A 866 -27.19 22.40 39.16
C PRO A 866 -27.10 21.39 38.00
N GLN A 867 -27.92 20.33 38.05
CA GLN A 867 -27.81 19.22 37.10
C GLN A 867 -28.55 19.43 35.76
N THR A 868 -29.39 20.46 35.63
CA THR A 868 -30.14 20.78 34.40
C THR A 868 -30.19 22.29 34.16
N LEU A 869 -30.41 22.70 32.90
CA LEU A 869 -30.45 24.11 32.51
C LEU A 869 -31.64 24.82 33.15
N ASP A 870 -32.81 24.15 33.22
CA ASP A 870 -34.02 24.67 33.87
C ASP A 870 -33.77 25.02 35.34
N MET A 871 -33.02 24.18 36.07
CA MET A 871 -32.64 24.45 37.46
C MET A 871 -31.66 25.62 37.58
N LEU A 872 -30.85 25.90 36.55
CA LEU A 872 -29.96 27.08 36.51
C LEU A 872 -30.77 28.36 36.22
N LEU A 873 -31.74 28.30 35.32
CA LEU A 873 -32.68 29.40 35.05
C LEU A 873 -33.57 29.70 36.25
N GLU A 874 -34.16 28.67 36.90
CA GLU A 874 -34.90 28.80 38.17
C GLU A 874 -34.06 29.43 39.27
N LEU A 875 -32.78 29.03 39.41
CA LEU A 875 -31.89 29.57 40.41
C LEU A 875 -31.53 31.02 40.08
N GLY A 876 -31.30 31.34 38.81
CA GLY A 876 -31.19 32.70 38.31
C GLY A 876 -32.40 33.55 38.71
N ALA A 877 -33.60 33.04 38.48
CA ALA A 877 -34.84 33.70 38.86
C ALA A 877 -34.91 33.97 40.37
N LYS A 878 -34.63 32.95 41.19
CA LYS A 878 -34.57 33.05 42.66
C LYS A 878 -33.41 33.91 43.20
N LYS A 879 -32.43 34.28 42.37
CA LYS A 879 -31.29 35.15 42.74
C LYS A 879 -31.34 36.56 42.14
N PHE A 880 -32.21 36.85 41.19
CA PHE A 880 -32.32 38.17 40.53
C PHE A 880 -33.77 38.69 40.39
N ASP A 881 -34.78 37.95 40.88
CA ASP A 881 -36.21 38.27 40.80
C ASP A 881 -36.68 38.53 39.36
N PHE A 882 -36.16 37.74 38.44
CA PHE A 882 -36.25 37.91 36.98
C PHE A 882 -36.60 36.56 36.34
N ALA A 883 -37.12 36.53 35.11
CA ALA A 883 -37.42 35.28 34.41
C ALA A 883 -36.48 35.11 33.21
N PRO A 884 -35.22 34.65 33.42
CA PRO A 884 -34.33 34.37 32.31
C PRO A 884 -34.86 33.16 31.54
N THR A 885 -34.86 33.27 30.21
CA THR A 885 -35.17 32.18 29.29
C THR A 885 -33.90 31.56 28.72
N LYS A 886 -32.81 32.34 28.65
CA LYS A 886 -31.54 31.96 28.02
C LYS A 886 -30.35 32.05 28.98
N VAL A 887 -29.36 31.19 28.73
CA VAL A 887 -28.04 31.21 29.36
C VAL A 887 -27.01 31.49 28.26
N LEU A 888 -26.30 32.61 28.36
CA LEU A 888 -25.22 32.97 27.44
C LEU A 888 -23.85 32.92 28.16
N THR A 889 -22.78 32.76 27.39
CA THR A 889 -21.41 33.07 27.84
C THR A 889 -21.20 34.60 27.89
N VAL A 890 -20.08 35.05 28.48
CA VAL A 890 -19.66 36.47 28.43
C VAL A 890 -19.49 36.98 26.99
N GLU A 891 -19.20 36.09 26.04
CA GLU A 891 -19.00 36.41 24.62
C GLU A 891 -20.33 36.42 23.82
N GLY A 892 -21.46 36.13 24.47
CA GLY A 892 -22.80 36.17 23.87
C GLY A 892 -23.24 34.87 23.18
N ALA A 893 -22.49 33.78 23.30
CA ALA A 893 -22.88 32.47 22.76
C ALA A 893 -23.88 31.77 23.68
N GLU A 894 -24.94 31.19 23.11
CA GLU A 894 -25.99 30.47 23.85
C GLU A 894 -25.51 29.08 24.32
N VAL A 895 -25.97 28.65 25.50
CA VAL A 895 -25.47 27.44 26.19
C VAL A 895 -26.59 26.40 26.33
N ASP A 896 -26.75 25.57 25.31
CA ASP A 896 -27.82 24.56 25.20
C ASP A 896 -27.74 23.44 26.25
N GLU A 897 -26.52 23.05 26.66
CA GLU A 897 -26.27 21.91 27.54
C GLU A 897 -25.37 22.28 28.75
N VAL A 898 -25.79 21.88 29.95
CA VAL A 898 -25.05 22.15 31.20
C VAL A 898 -23.71 21.42 31.26
N GLU A 899 -23.53 20.30 30.53
CA GLU A 899 -22.24 19.57 30.46
C GLU A 899 -21.11 20.39 29.79
N LEU A 900 -21.44 21.48 29.10
CA LEU A 900 -20.45 22.37 28.47
C LEU A 900 -19.74 23.29 29.49
N ILE A 901 -20.35 23.51 30.66
CA ILE A 901 -19.99 24.52 31.65
C ILE A 901 -18.94 23.98 32.66
N ARG A 902 -17.98 24.83 33.06
CA ARG A 902 -16.79 24.48 33.86
C ARG A 902 -16.71 25.22 35.20
N ASP A 903 -15.84 24.74 36.11
CA ASP A 903 -15.57 25.43 37.39
C ASP A 903 -14.81 26.74 37.13
N GLY A 904 -15.42 27.85 37.56
CA GLY A 904 -14.95 29.22 37.31
C GLY A 904 -15.65 29.96 36.18
N ASP A 905 -16.47 29.29 35.36
CA ASP A 905 -17.13 29.96 34.21
C ASP A 905 -18.09 31.06 34.65
N HIS A 906 -18.16 32.13 33.86
CA HIS A 906 -19.08 33.26 34.04
C HIS A 906 -20.19 33.21 33.01
N LEU A 907 -21.44 33.23 33.49
CA LEU A 907 -22.65 33.07 32.69
C LEU A 907 -23.53 34.31 32.80
N VAL A 908 -24.25 34.60 31.73
CA VAL A 908 -25.11 35.77 31.54
C VAL A 908 -26.54 35.27 31.35
N LEU A 909 -27.43 35.63 32.27
CA LEU A 909 -28.83 35.21 32.25
C LEU A 909 -29.70 36.36 31.74
N VAL A 910 -30.51 36.08 30.72
CA VAL A 910 -31.24 37.08 29.91
C VAL A 910 -32.56 36.51 29.36
N SER A 911 -33.43 37.40 28.90
CA SER A 911 -34.71 37.11 28.25
C SER A 911 -34.60 36.94 26.73
N ASP A 912 -35.67 36.44 26.10
CA ASP A 912 -35.77 36.29 24.65
C ASP A 912 -35.82 37.63 23.88
N GLU A 913 -36.06 38.75 24.58
CA GLU A 913 -36.08 40.12 24.01
C GLU A 913 -34.70 40.81 24.06
N TRP A 914 -33.63 40.08 24.44
CA TRP A 914 -32.29 40.63 24.63
C TRP A 914 -31.37 40.50 23.40
N ASP A 915 -31.22 41.58 22.63
CA ASP A 915 -30.21 41.68 21.57
C ASP A 915 -28.78 41.72 22.15
N ALA A 916 -27.94 40.77 21.72
CA ALA A 916 -26.53 40.70 22.14
C ALA A 916 -25.71 41.96 21.80
N GLU A 917 -26.12 42.74 20.79
CA GLU A 917 -25.44 44.00 20.43
C GLU A 917 -25.45 45.04 21.56
N LYS A 918 -26.47 45.02 22.44
CA LYS A 918 -26.59 45.95 23.58
C LYS A 918 -25.43 45.86 24.57
N MET A 919 -24.67 44.76 24.60
CA MET A 919 -23.45 44.67 25.42
C MET A 919 -22.30 45.57 24.92
N LYS A 920 -22.16 45.76 23.60
CA LYS A 920 -21.02 46.52 23.03
C LYS A 920 -21.08 48.03 23.25
N CYS A 921 -22.19 48.55 23.77
CA CYS A 921 -22.35 49.98 24.06
C CYS A 921 -22.10 50.36 25.54
N LYS A 922 -21.70 49.41 26.40
CA LYS A 922 -21.32 49.66 27.81
C LYS A 922 -20.15 48.77 28.28
N SER A 923 -18.99 48.96 27.64
CA SER A 923 -17.68 48.46 28.07
C SER A 923 -16.63 49.56 27.94
#